data_AF-A0A1Q7ZIU6-F1
#
_entry.id   AF-A0A1Q7ZIU6-F1
#
_cell.length_a   1.000
_cell.length_b   1.000
_cell.length_c   1.000
_cell.angle_alpha   90.00
_cell.angle_beta   90.00
_cell.angle_gamma   90.00
#
_symmetry.space_group_name_H-M   'P 1'
#
loop_
_entity.id
_entity.type
_entity.pdbx_description
1 polymer ?
#
loop_
_entity_poly.entity_id
_entity_poly.type
_entity_poly.pdbx_seq_one_letter_code
_entity_poly.pdbx_strand_id
1 'polypeptide(L)'
;MPPIPISGTLLKKYLLCGLSVALLAAASSLTPELQAATRTVTNTHDNGPGSLRDAIAGATRGDEIVFDPSLAGQPIFLTTGEFIIDNDLTISGLGQQQSILDGNGASRIFRITEGVSVALSDLMVRNGWPKECLADHRTRSEGGGIYNAGLLELDRCMVTQNLVDHRHSHCDDYYDSPESIRGGGVYNKGTLVLNRSAVDANAGGGIYSYGGGLYNIGVTVLADSSVSRNTGYWDRYEGLQGAGIYNEPSGTVTLLRCSVNGNIPAKAIENAGSLTVTDSTLAGNGYWRGGGILNRGLATVRETAIVSNWSGVGSDVGGISNWGTMTLERSIVGGNSGEYGGGIANRGVLRLINDTVNTNEGYWLAGGLSNTGTATVVGTTITGNRTGHTFAGFFSNNTGGIKNTIIAGNQDFNDPANADCGGSVTSLGHNLLGLTHGCDGVVDGVNGDVTGVDWTRVVENSSSPYGGLHVNLADNGGPTPTVALLPGSPAIDAIPESSCLDADGKPLLTDQRGVARPQGSACDIGAFEFAPPRGTGFWEHQCSGLGYVQLTSAQVQTLFDQVAGASPAFPECAPVGCGTLRLPTPKNDMRLKAERSLLGFWLNLITGRMTRGRPIDLPALTNAATAGEALAEVEMTVCNPNASRGDLGTAKEIAEAINNQGEDMELVSAESSTTVQPGTFRAFTLAVVNMSPDVRNYDLTSQGTWPVSLSPARVNGLGPGQIALFTTTLFVPGDSTNQIGEVLVTASDNNSAPPLARTAAIRILVSNPADSIGGGKVRPIPRR
;
A
#
# COMPACT_ATOMS: atom_id res chain seq x y z
N MET A 1 33.44 25.32 -2.83
CA MET A 1 32.31 25.86 -2.05
C MET A 1 31.37 24.71 -1.77
N PRO A 2 30.96 24.49 -0.51
CA PRO A 2 30.16 23.34 -0.12
C PRO A 2 28.70 23.47 -0.60
N PRO A 3 27.99 22.34 -0.74
CA PRO A 3 26.57 22.31 -1.09
C PRO A 3 25.71 22.84 0.06
N ILE A 4 24.73 23.66 -0.27
CA ILE A 4 23.71 24.19 0.63
C ILE A 4 22.63 23.10 0.83
N PRO A 5 22.22 22.76 2.06
CA PRO A 5 21.15 21.81 2.31
C PRO A 5 19.80 22.51 2.21
N ILE A 6 18.84 21.91 1.49
CA ILE A 6 17.44 22.35 1.54
C ILE A 6 16.67 21.32 2.37
N SER A 7 16.32 21.77 3.57
CA SER A 7 15.38 21.15 4.50
C SER A 7 13.97 21.10 3.92
N GLY A 8 13.20 20.10 4.33
CA GLY A 8 11.87 19.79 3.81
C GLY A 8 10.81 20.85 4.11
N THR A 9 9.87 20.95 3.19
CA THR A 9 8.48 21.29 3.48
C THR A 9 7.58 20.47 2.55
N LEU A 10 6.64 19.76 3.16
CA LEU A 10 5.52 19.06 2.56
C LEU A 10 4.77 19.95 1.54
N LEU A 11 4.02 19.28 0.65
CA LEU A 11 3.03 19.84 -0.29
C LEU A 11 3.54 20.17 -1.71
N LYS A 12 4.01 19.15 -2.47
CA LYS A 12 4.05 19.15 -3.95
C LYS A 12 4.34 17.74 -4.52
N LYS A 13 3.41 16.78 -4.34
CA LYS A 13 3.51 15.44 -4.98
C LYS A 13 2.24 14.93 -5.66
N TYR A 14 1.16 15.73 -5.71
CA TYR A 14 -0.07 15.39 -6.44
C TYR A 14 -0.22 16.08 -7.81
N LEU A 15 0.86 16.66 -8.36
CA LEU A 15 0.81 17.48 -9.58
C LEU A 15 1.59 16.89 -10.77
N LEU A 16 1.69 15.57 -10.91
CA LEU A 16 2.29 14.94 -12.11
C LEU A 16 1.27 14.35 -13.08
N CYS A 17 0.01 14.15 -12.65
CA CYS A 17 -1.10 13.85 -13.57
C CYS A 17 -1.72 15.12 -14.17
N GLY A 18 -1.46 16.30 -13.58
CA GLY A 18 -1.99 17.60 -14.02
C GLY A 18 -0.98 18.50 -14.75
N LEU A 19 0.33 18.21 -14.71
CA LEU A 19 1.34 19.07 -15.34
C LEU A 19 1.50 18.83 -16.86
N SER A 20 1.16 17.64 -17.36
CA SER A 20 1.19 17.35 -18.80
C SER A 20 0.06 18.06 -19.56
N VAL A 21 -1.11 18.24 -18.93
CA VAL A 21 -2.24 19.00 -19.51
C VAL A 21 -2.01 20.51 -19.43
N ALA A 22 -1.30 21.01 -18.41
CA ALA A 22 -1.06 22.44 -18.24
C ALA A 22 0.12 22.98 -19.06
N LEU A 23 1.14 22.17 -19.40
CA LEU A 23 2.28 22.65 -20.19
C LEU A 23 2.00 22.78 -21.69
N LEU A 24 1.02 22.05 -22.25
CA LEU A 24 0.59 22.26 -23.65
C LEU A 24 -0.27 23.52 -23.82
N ALA A 25 -0.91 24.03 -22.76
CA ALA A 25 -1.74 25.24 -22.82
C ALA A 25 -0.93 26.54 -22.73
N ALA A 26 0.36 26.50 -22.36
CA ALA A 26 1.17 27.71 -22.12
C ALA A 26 2.03 28.16 -23.31
N ALA A 27 2.06 27.41 -24.41
CA ALA A 27 2.86 27.74 -25.61
C ALA A 27 2.05 28.41 -26.75
N SER A 28 0.75 28.65 -26.58
CA SER A 28 -0.16 29.12 -27.64
C SER A 28 -0.32 30.65 -27.76
N SER A 29 0.49 31.46 -27.06
CA SER A 29 0.24 32.91 -27.01
C SER A 29 0.90 33.79 -28.08
N LEU A 30 1.35 33.26 -29.24
CA LEU A 30 1.91 34.09 -30.33
C LEU A 30 1.66 33.61 -31.78
N THR A 31 0.50 33.02 -32.09
CA THR A 31 0.03 32.89 -33.49
C THR A 31 -1.50 33.08 -33.56
N PRO A 32 -2.06 33.64 -34.66
CA PRO A 32 -3.51 33.72 -34.80
C PRO A 32 -4.11 32.31 -34.76
N GLU A 33 -5.04 32.08 -33.83
CA GLU A 33 -5.74 30.81 -33.62
C GLU A 33 -6.44 30.36 -34.91
N LEU A 34 -5.94 29.27 -35.50
CA LEU A 34 -6.74 28.47 -36.40
C LEU A 34 -7.77 27.75 -35.50
N GLN A 35 -9.04 28.13 -35.61
CA GLN A 35 -10.10 27.49 -34.84
C GLN A 35 -10.24 26.04 -35.29
N ALA A 36 -9.95 25.08 -34.40
CA ALA A 36 -10.11 23.66 -34.66
C ALA A 36 -11.53 23.35 -35.13
N ALA A 37 -11.66 22.65 -36.26
CA ALA A 37 -12.94 22.25 -36.80
C ALA A 37 -13.37 20.87 -36.27
N THR A 38 -14.68 20.67 -36.12
CA THR A 38 -15.25 19.34 -35.83
C THR A 38 -15.66 18.67 -37.12
N ARG A 39 -15.22 17.42 -37.34
CA ARG A 39 -15.56 16.58 -38.48
C ARG A 39 -16.32 15.35 -38.01
N THR A 40 -17.42 15.02 -38.68
CA THR A 40 -18.28 13.89 -38.28
C THR A 40 -18.15 12.72 -39.24
N VAL A 41 -17.83 11.55 -38.70
CA VAL A 41 -17.92 10.27 -39.40
C VAL A 41 -19.39 9.86 -39.46
N THR A 42 -19.92 9.66 -40.67
CA THR A 42 -21.36 9.46 -40.92
C THR A 42 -21.71 8.09 -41.45
N ASN A 43 -20.72 7.25 -41.76
CA ASN A 43 -20.93 5.87 -42.21
C ASN A 43 -19.78 4.95 -41.77
N THR A 44 -20.00 3.64 -41.87
CA THR A 44 -19.04 2.60 -41.50
C THR A 44 -18.15 2.13 -42.65
N HIS A 45 -18.17 2.81 -43.79
CA HIS A 45 -17.32 2.45 -44.91
C HIS A 45 -15.85 2.71 -44.53
N ASP A 46 -14.95 1.85 -45.01
CA ASP A 46 -13.51 1.98 -44.80
C ASP A 46 -12.92 3.22 -45.51
N ASN A 47 -13.53 3.62 -46.63
CA ASN A 47 -13.10 4.76 -47.42
C ASN A 47 -14.28 5.48 -48.09
N GLY A 48 -13.98 6.61 -48.75
CA GLY A 48 -14.96 7.44 -49.44
C GLY A 48 -15.67 8.44 -48.53
N PRO A 49 -16.52 9.32 -49.11
CA PRO A 49 -17.12 10.43 -48.38
C PRO A 49 -17.85 10.00 -47.10
N GLY A 50 -17.58 10.71 -46.00
CA GLY A 50 -18.20 10.47 -44.69
C GLY A 50 -17.61 9.31 -43.88
N SER A 51 -16.61 8.60 -44.40
CA SER A 51 -15.84 7.60 -43.65
C SER A 51 -14.87 8.25 -42.65
N LEU A 52 -14.34 7.45 -41.71
CA LEU A 52 -13.26 7.91 -40.82
C LEU A 52 -12.01 8.31 -41.62
N ARG A 53 -11.70 7.60 -42.70
CA ARG A 53 -10.55 7.90 -43.56
C ARG A 53 -10.69 9.25 -44.26
N ASP A 54 -11.90 9.57 -44.73
CA ASP A 54 -12.23 10.87 -45.34
C ASP A 54 -12.15 12.00 -44.30
N ALA A 55 -12.66 11.76 -43.08
CA ALA A 55 -12.54 12.72 -41.98
C ALA A 55 -11.07 13.01 -41.61
N ILE A 56 -10.23 11.97 -41.51
CA ILE A 56 -8.79 12.10 -41.24
C ILE A 56 -8.08 12.84 -42.39
N ALA A 57 -8.33 12.46 -43.65
CA ALA A 57 -7.68 13.08 -44.80
C ALA A 57 -8.04 14.57 -44.96
N GLY A 58 -9.23 14.97 -44.53
CA GLY A 58 -9.64 16.37 -44.51
C GLY A 58 -9.18 17.16 -43.28
N ALA A 59 -8.76 16.49 -42.21
CA ALA A 59 -8.45 17.14 -40.94
C ALA A 59 -7.24 18.09 -41.07
N THR A 60 -7.33 19.22 -40.40
CA THR A 60 -6.22 20.16 -40.21
C THR A 60 -5.73 20.13 -38.76
N ARG A 61 -4.57 20.73 -38.51
CA ARG A 61 -3.92 20.70 -37.20
C ARG A 61 -4.86 21.20 -36.09
N GLY A 62 -5.14 20.32 -35.13
CA GLY A 62 -5.97 20.58 -33.96
C GLY A 62 -7.44 20.16 -34.11
N ASP A 63 -7.88 19.73 -35.29
CA ASP A 63 -9.27 19.30 -35.53
C ASP A 63 -9.70 18.14 -34.61
N GLU A 64 -11.00 18.08 -34.36
CA GLU A 64 -11.65 16.96 -33.66
C GLU A 64 -12.51 16.15 -34.63
N ILE A 65 -12.35 14.83 -34.60
CA ILE A 65 -13.18 13.88 -35.34
C ILE A 65 -14.13 13.20 -34.36
N VAL A 66 -15.43 13.26 -34.64
CA VAL A 66 -16.50 12.64 -33.85
C VAL A 66 -17.29 11.66 -34.71
N PHE A 67 -18.02 10.73 -34.08
CA PHE A 67 -18.88 9.77 -34.77
C PHE A 67 -20.35 10.17 -34.66
N ASP A 68 -21.09 10.03 -35.75
CA ASP A 68 -22.54 10.15 -35.72
C ASP A 68 -23.13 9.06 -34.80
N PRO A 69 -24.04 9.39 -33.86
CA PRO A 69 -24.63 8.43 -32.94
C PRO A 69 -25.31 7.22 -33.62
N SER A 70 -25.74 7.36 -34.87
CA SER A 70 -26.31 6.25 -35.67
C SER A 70 -25.33 5.11 -35.92
N LEU A 71 -24.02 5.34 -35.77
CA LEU A 71 -22.97 4.34 -35.95
C LEU A 71 -22.72 3.48 -34.69
N ALA A 72 -23.38 3.78 -33.56
CA ALA A 72 -23.14 3.08 -32.31
C ALA A 72 -23.29 1.55 -32.44
N GLY A 73 -22.22 0.82 -32.13
CA GLY A 73 -22.15 -0.64 -32.14
C GLY A 73 -21.86 -1.24 -33.51
N GLN A 74 -21.74 -0.41 -34.56
CA GLN A 74 -21.43 -0.87 -35.91
C GLN A 74 -19.91 -0.80 -36.16
N PRO A 75 -19.23 -1.93 -36.45
CA PRO A 75 -17.80 -1.90 -36.71
C PRO A 75 -17.44 -1.25 -38.05
N ILE A 76 -16.35 -0.50 -38.06
CA ILE A 76 -15.64 -0.09 -39.28
C ILE A 76 -14.58 -1.15 -39.57
N PHE A 77 -14.79 -1.93 -40.63
CA PHE A 77 -13.86 -2.97 -41.06
C PHE A 77 -12.83 -2.40 -42.04
N LEU A 78 -11.54 -2.51 -41.71
CA LEU A 78 -10.47 -2.04 -42.57
C LEU A 78 -10.20 -3.06 -43.70
N THR A 79 -10.16 -2.56 -44.92
CA THR A 79 -9.90 -3.33 -46.16
C THR A 79 -8.82 -2.69 -47.03
N THR A 80 -8.52 -1.41 -46.82
CA THR A 80 -7.62 -0.57 -47.62
C THR A 80 -6.36 -0.15 -46.87
N GLY A 81 -6.06 -0.83 -45.75
CA GLY A 81 -4.87 -0.58 -44.93
C GLY A 81 -5.15 0.25 -43.68
N GLU A 82 -4.09 0.58 -42.96
CA GLU A 82 -4.15 1.31 -41.70
C GLU A 82 -4.56 2.78 -41.87
N PHE A 83 -4.98 3.40 -40.77
CA PHE A 83 -5.08 4.85 -40.65
C PHE A 83 -3.72 5.43 -40.29
N ILE A 84 -3.11 6.12 -41.26
CA ILE A 84 -1.91 6.91 -41.04
C ILE A 84 -2.35 8.28 -40.52
N ILE A 85 -1.90 8.63 -39.31
CA ILE A 85 -2.16 9.94 -38.70
C ILE A 85 -0.86 10.73 -38.71
N ASP A 86 -0.82 11.77 -39.52
CA ASP A 86 0.35 12.62 -39.78
C ASP A 86 0.14 14.10 -39.44
N ASN A 87 -0.95 14.41 -38.73
CA ASN A 87 -1.29 15.73 -38.24
C ASN A 87 -1.78 15.67 -36.79
N ASP A 88 -1.62 16.75 -36.03
CA ASP A 88 -2.16 16.83 -34.67
C ASP A 88 -3.70 16.82 -34.73
N LEU A 89 -4.36 15.85 -34.09
CA LEU A 89 -5.82 15.76 -34.08
C LEU A 89 -6.37 14.97 -32.88
N THR A 90 -7.66 15.12 -32.63
CA THR A 90 -8.41 14.33 -31.64
C THR A 90 -9.45 13.45 -32.34
N ILE A 91 -9.61 12.19 -31.91
CA ILE A 91 -10.68 11.29 -32.35
C ILE A 91 -11.49 10.84 -31.13
N SER A 92 -12.73 11.33 -31.05
CA SER A 92 -13.65 11.09 -29.94
C SER A 92 -14.73 10.10 -30.35
N GLY A 93 -14.65 8.88 -29.83
CA GLY A 93 -15.63 7.81 -30.02
C GLY A 93 -16.90 7.99 -29.20
N LEU A 94 -17.83 7.06 -29.38
CA LEU A 94 -19.10 6.98 -28.63
C LEU A 94 -18.98 6.12 -27.36
N GLY A 95 -17.94 5.28 -27.28
CA GLY A 95 -17.71 4.32 -26.22
C GLY A 95 -17.01 3.07 -26.77
N GLN A 96 -16.24 2.35 -25.94
CA GLN A 96 -15.47 1.18 -26.37
C GLN A 96 -16.33 0.12 -27.08
N GLN A 97 -17.58 -0.07 -26.67
CA GLN A 97 -18.50 -1.03 -27.32
C GLN A 97 -19.32 -0.42 -28.46
N GLN A 98 -19.15 0.88 -28.73
CA GLN A 98 -19.96 1.63 -29.68
C GLN A 98 -19.15 2.12 -30.88
N SER A 99 -17.90 2.53 -30.69
CA SER A 99 -16.98 2.92 -31.76
C SER A 99 -15.91 1.84 -31.94
N ILE A 100 -16.18 0.90 -32.85
CA ILE A 100 -15.35 -0.29 -33.07
C ILE A 100 -14.58 -0.12 -34.38
N LEU A 101 -13.25 -0.07 -34.28
CA LEU A 101 -12.33 -0.08 -35.41
C LEU A 101 -11.70 -1.46 -35.50
N ASP A 102 -12.01 -2.18 -36.58
CA ASP A 102 -11.69 -3.59 -36.75
C ASP A 102 -10.70 -3.77 -37.91
N GLY A 103 -9.48 -4.20 -37.61
CA GLY A 103 -8.44 -4.49 -38.59
C GLY A 103 -8.74 -5.68 -39.51
N ASN A 104 -9.85 -6.39 -39.27
CA ASN A 104 -10.38 -7.51 -40.06
C ASN A 104 -9.37 -8.65 -40.27
N GLY A 105 -8.41 -8.80 -39.35
CA GLY A 105 -7.29 -9.74 -39.46
C GLY A 105 -6.43 -9.51 -40.70
N ALA A 106 -6.43 -8.30 -41.28
CA ALA A 106 -5.83 -8.00 -42.56
C ALA A 106 -4.89 -6.79 -42.53
N SER A 107 -5.06 -5.88 -41.56
CA SER A 107 -4.20 -4.71 -41.42
C SER A 107 -4.02 -4.30 -39.96
N ARG A 108 -2.94 -3.57 -39.68
CA ARG A 108 -2.82 -2.73 -38.49
C ARG A 108 -3.89 -1.62 -38.56
N ILE A 109 -4.36 -1.12 -37.42
CA ILE A 109 -5.44 -0.12 -37.42
C ILE A 109 -4.85 1.29 -37.48
N PHE A 110 -3.90 1.61 -36.60
CA PHE A 110 -3.32 2.96 -36.53
C PHE A 110 -1.80 2.95 -36.68
N ARG A 111 -1.31 3.94 -37.43
CA ARG A 111 0.08 4.39 -37.42
C ARG A 111 0.13 5.88 -37.11
N ILE A 112 0.69 6.22 -35.95
CA ILE A 112 0.96 7.60 -35.55
C ILE A 112 2.39 7.94 -35.96
N THR A 113 2.57 8.95 -36.81
CA THR A 113 3.89 9.33 -37.33
C THR A 113 4.71 10.11 -36.29
N GLU A 114 5.99 10.33 -36.58
CA GLU A 114 6.86 11.08 -35.68
C GLU A 114 6.54 12.58 -35.69
N GLY A 115 6.57 13.22 -34.52
CA GLY A 115 6.37 14.67 -34.38
C GLY A 115 4.93 15.14 -34.30
N VAL A 116 3.95 14.23 -34.31
CA VAL A 116 2.52 14.57 -34.20
C VAL A 116 1.95 14.22 -32.82
N SER A 117 0.91 14.94 -32.41
CA SER A 117 0.17 14.72 -31.17
C SER A 117 -1.26 14.29 -31.45
N VAL A 118 -1.62 13.08 -31.02
CA VAL A 118 -2.92 12.46 -31.28
C VAL A 118 -3.57 12.04 -29.97
N ALA A 119 -4.83 12.43 -29.79
CA ALA A 119 -5.66 11.97 -28.69
C ALA A 119 -6.80 11.09 -29.23
N LEU A 120 -6.91 9.87 -28.71
CA LEU A 120 -8.00 8.96 -29.02
C LEU A 120 -8.81 8.71 -27.74
N SER A 121 -10.13 8.81 -27.81
CA SER A 121 -10.99 8.45 -26.68
C SER A 121 -12.17 7.58 -27.07
N ASP A 122 -12.59 6.72 -26.14
CA ASP A 122 -13.86 5.98 -26.26
C ASP A 122 -13.94 5.08 -27.51
N LEU A 123 -12.82 4.47 -27.90
CA LEU A 123 -12.67 3.58 -29.06
C LEU A 123 -12.30 2.14 -28.66
N MET A 124 -12.75 1.16 -29.44
CA MET A 124 -12.16 -0.18 -29.48
C MET A 124 -11.33 -0.35 -30.75
N VAL A 125 -10.08 -0.79 -30.60
CA VAL A 125 -9.13 -1.11 -31.67
C VAL A 125 -8.86 -2.61 -31.60
N ARG A 126 -9.38 -3.37 -32.58
CA ARG A 126 -9.29 -4.83 -32.52
C ARG A 126 -8.99 -5.53 -33.82
N ASN A 127 -8.63 -6.81 -33.70
CA ASN A 127 -8.40 -7.74 -34.81
C ASN A 127 -7.39 -7.20 -35.83
N GLY A 128 -6.43 -6.39 -35.37
CA GLY A 128 -5.34 -5.87 -36.18
C GLY A 128 -4.30 -6.93 -36.45
N TRP A 129 -3.84 -7.02 -37.68
CA TRP A 129 -2.74 -7.90 -38.08
C TRP A 129 -1.97 -7.32 -39.27
N PRO A 130 -0.78 -6.73 -39.05
CA PRO A 130 0.07 -6.27 -40.14
C PRO A 130 0.62 -7.47 -40.90
N LYS A 131 0.05 -7.74 -42.09
CA LYS A 131 0.51 -8.80 -43.02
C LYS A 131 1.62 -8.31 -43.97
N GLU A 132 2.34 -7.26 -43.60
CA GLU A 132 3.36 -6.65 -44.46
C GLU A 132 4.60 -7.55 -44.55
N CYS A 133 4.65 -8.40 -45.58
CA CYS A 133 5.91 -8.86 -46.16
C CYS A 133 6.37 -7.78 -47.15
N LEU A 134 7.32 -6.92 -46.78
CA LEU A 134 7.98 -6.08 -47.78
C LEU A 134 8.86 -6.96 -48.67
N ALA A 135 9.02 -6.56 -49.93
CA ALA A 135 9.74 -7.32 -50.96
C ALA A 135 11.25 -7.56 -50.65
N ASP A 136 11.77 -7.01 -49.55
CA ASP A 136 13.17 -7.10 -49.13
C ASP A 136 13.43 -8.12 -48.00
N HIS A 137 12.40 -8.86 -47.55
CA HIS A 137 12.48 -9.88 -46.48
C HIS A 137 13.23 -9.41 -45.23
N ARG A 138 13.06 -8.13 -44.84
CA ARG A 138 13.82 -7.52 -43.73
C ARG A 138 12.98 -6.75 -42.73
N THR A 139 11.65 -6.79 -42.84
CA THR A 139 10.78 -5.89 -42.07
C THR A 139 10.06 -6.54 -40.92
N ARG A 140 10.12 -5.82 -39.79
CA ARG A 140 9.58 -6.19 -38.49
C ARG A 140 8.07 -5.95 -38.51
N SER A 141 7.27 -6.98 -38.23
CA SER A 141 5.86 -6.75 -37.90
C SER A 141 5.80 -6.13 -36.50
N GLU A 142 5.39 -4.87 -36.43
CA GLU A 142 5.35 -4.07 -35.20
C GLU A 142 3.93 -3.51 -34.97
N GLY A 143 3.40 -3.71 -33.75
CA GLY A 143 2.14 -3.10 -33.29
C GLY A 143 0.90 -3.68 -33.97
N GLY A 144 0.37 -4.81 -33.52
CA GLY A 144 -0.77 -5.46 -34.19
C GLY A 144 -1.97 -4.52 -34.39
N GLY A 145 -2.31 -3.75 -33.35
CA GLY A 145 -3.36 -2.73 -33.41
C GLY A 145 -2.80 -1.34 -33.70
N ILE A 146 -1.75 -0.94 -32.99
CA ILE A 146 -1.23 0.43 -33.01
C ILE A 146 0.30 0.44 -33.13
N TYR A 147 0.80 1.23 -34.08
CA TYR A 147 2.18 1.67 -34.15
C TYR A 147 2.28 3.15 -33.78
N ASN A 148 3.03 3.48 -32.72
CA ASN A 148 3.21 4.86 -32.27
C ASN A 148 4.67 5.33 -32.38
N ALA A 149 4.92 6.32 -33.22
CA ALA A 149 6.17 7.09 -33.26
C ALA A 149 6.02 8.55 -32.79
N GLY A 150 4.79 9.02 -32.53
CA GLY A 150 4.48 10.38 -32.09
C GLY A 150 4.14 10.44 -30.60
N LEU A 151 3.34 11.43 -30.21
CA LEU A 151 2.65 11.49 -28.93
C LEU A 151 1.24 10.96 -29.10
N LEU A 152 0.91 9.86 -28.44
CA LEU A 152 -0.41 9.22 -28.48
C LEU A 152 -1.01 9.14 -27.09
N GLU A 153 -2.17 9.75 -26.91
CA GLU A 153 -3.02 9.58 -25.72
C GLU A 153 -4.21 8.67 -26.04
N LEU A 154 -4.44 7.69 -25.17
CA LEU A 154 -5.58 6.77 -25.20
C LEU A 154 -6.40 6.94 -23.92
N ASP A 155 -7.58 7.54 -24.02
CA ASP A 155 -8.47 7.78 -22.88
C ASP A 155 -9.77 6.97 -23.00
N ARG A 156 -10.00 6.03 -22.08
CA ARG A 156 -11.12 5.06 -22.19
C ARG A 156 -11.12 4.30 -23.52
N CYS A 157 -9.96 3.90 -24.01
CA CYS A 157 -9.85 3.03 -25.19
C CYS A 157 -9.58 1.56 -24.82
N MET A 158 -9.92 0.65 -25.72
CA MET A 158 -9.60 -0.77 -25.61
C MET A 158 -8.85 -1.25 -26.85
N VAL A 159 -7.57 -1.61 -26.69
CA VAL A 159 -6.74 -2.24 -27.73
C VAL A 159 -6.76 -3.75 -27.48
N THR A 160 -7.49 -4.51 -28.31
CA THR A 160 -7.76 -5.91 -28.01
C THR A 160 -7.71 -6.86 -29.19
N GLN A 161 -7.39 -8.14 -28.96
CA GLN A 161 -7.44 -9.19 -29.98
C GLN A 161 -6.59 -8.87 -31.22
N ASN A 162 -5.56 -8.04 -31.06
CA ASN A 162 -4.62 -7.76 -32.13
C ASN A 162 -3.50 -8.79 -32.11
N LEU A 163 -2.98 -9.07 -33.29
CA LEU A 163 -2.00 -10.12 -33.52
C LEU A 163 -0.83 -9.57 -34.31
N VAL A 164 0.36 -9.98 -33.92
CA VAL A 164 1.50 -10.03 -34.82
C VAL A 164 1.97 -11.48 -34.88
N ASP A 165 1.86 -12.15 -36.04
CA ASP A 165 2.32 -13.54 -36.22
C ASP A 165 3.09 -13.72 -37.53
N HIS A 166 4.23 -14.40 -37.48
CA HIS A 166 5.04 -14.77 -38.65
C HIS A 166 4.75 -16.17 -39.19
N ARG A 167 4.13 -17.07 -38.42
CA ARG A 167 3.90 -18.49 -38.83
C ARG A 167 2.95 -18.68 -40.01
N HIS A 168 2.32 -17.60 -40.47
CA HIS A 168 1.44 -17.58 -41.64
C HIS A 168 1.81 -16.50 -42.65
N SER A 169 2.89 -15.74 -42.42
CA SER A 169 3.43 -14.85 -43.46
C SER A 169 4.27 -15.68 -44.41
N HIS A 170 3.93 -15.65 -45.70
CA HIS A 170 4.69 -16.21 -46.83
C HIS A 170 6.12 -15.64 -46.99
N CYS A 171 6.68 -15.02 -45.94
CA CYS A 171 8.00 -14.42 -45.88
C CYS A 171 9.13 -15.46 -45.64
N ASP A 172 8.78 -16.68 -45.21
CA ASP A 172 9.73 -17.73 -44.81
C ASP A 172 10.24 -18.55 -45.99
N ASP A 173 11.36 -18.13 -46.57
CA ASP A 173 12.30 -19.04 -47.24
C ASP A 173 13.68 -19.03 -46.55
N TYR A 174 13.81 -18.37 -45.40
CA TYR A 174 15.10 -18.23 -44.69
C TYR A 174 14.97 -18.45 -43.18
N TYR A 175 15.33 -19.66 -42.75
CA TYR A 175 15.38 -20.14 -41.37
C TYR A 175 16.39 -19.42 -40.43
N ASP A 176 16.98 -18.29 -40.85
CA ASP A 176 18.20 -17.74 -40.22
C ASP A 176 18.18 -16.22 -39.97
N SER A 177 17.02 -15.55 -40.02
CA SER A 177 16.94 -14.13 -39.62
C SER A 177 16.31 -13.97 -38.21
N PRO A 178 16.96 -13.25 -37.27
CA PRO A 178 16.45 -13.01 -35.92
C PRO A 178 15.37 -11.91 -35.93
N GLU A 179 14.35 -12.05 -36.77
CA GLU A 179 13.27 -11.07 -36.90
C GLU A 179 12.42 -11.05 -35.63
N SER A 180 12.53 -9.95 -34.87
CA SER A 180 11.81 -9.76 -33.61
C SER A 180 10.40 -9.21 -33.86
N ILE A 181 9.38 -9.98 -33.47
CA ILE A 181 7.99 -9.52 -33.36
C ILE A 181 7.87 -8.60 -32.16
N ARG A 182 7.23 -7.44 -32.32
CA ARG A 182 7.17 -6.44 -31.26
C ARG A 182 5.79 -5.83 -31.11
N GLY A 183 5.19 -5.97 -29.93
CA GLY A 183 3.93 -5.29 -29.59
C GLY A 183 2.73 -5.93 -30.26
N GLY A 184 2.24 -7.06 -29.75
CA GLY A 184 1.05 -7.73 -30.30
C GLY A 184 -0.17 -6.80 -30.32
N GLY A 185 -0.35 -5.97 -29.30
CA GLY A 185 -1.33 -4.88 -29.28
C GLY A 185 -0.72 -3.56 -29.77
N VAL A 186 0.28 -3.08 -29.04
CA VAL A 186 0.86 -1.75 -29.24
C VAL A 186 2.38 -1.83 -29.32
N TYR A 187 2.93 -1.17 -30.34
CA TYR A 187 4.33 -0.84 -30.43
C TYR A 187 4.53 0.66 -30.18
N ASN A 188 5.33 1.01 -29.18
CA ASN A 188 5.62 2.38 -28.82
C ASN A 188 7.11 2.74 -28.97
N LYS A 189 7.40 3.56 -29.98
CA LYS A 189 8.69 4.25 -30.18
C LYS A 189 8.66 5.70 -29.70
N GLY A 190 7.49 6.34 -29.77
CA GLY A 190 7.27 7.71 -29.31
C GLY A 190 6.89 7.79 -27.82
N THR A 191 5.93 8.66 -27.52
CA THR A 191 5.30 8.77 -26.19
C THR A 191 3.89 8.23 -26.25
N LEU A 192 3.57 7.29 -25.36
CA LEU A 192 2.25 6.67 -25.24
C LEU A 192 1.71 6.92 -23.83
N VAL A 193 0.51 7.49 -23.74
CA VAL A 193 -0.21 7.72 -22.49
C VAL A 193 -1.53 6.95 -22.54
N LEU A 194 -1.77 6.08 -21.56
CA LEU A 194 -3.05 5.39 -21.37
C LEU A 194 -3.70 5.89 -20.08
N ASN A 195 -4.94 6.34 -20.19
CA ASN A 195 -5.78 6.74 -19.08
C ASN A 195 -7.09 5.96 -19.14
N ARG A 196 -7.43 5.21 -18.08
CA ARG A 196 -8.66 4.38 -18.03
C ARG A 196 -8.83 3.48 -19.25
N SER A 197 -7.71 3.00 -19.81
CA SER A 197 -7.65 2.26 -21.07
C SER A 197 -7.16 0.84 -20.83
N ALA A 198 -7.39 -0.05 -21.80
CA ALA A 198 -7.02 -1.46 -21.72
C ALA A 198 -6.20 -1.90 -22.94
N VAL A 199 -5.09 -2.61 -22.69
CA VAL A 199 -4.37 -3.44 -23.68
C VAL A 199 -4.64 -4.89 -23.32
N ASP A 200 -5.61 -5.49 -23.98
CA ASP A 200 -6.21 -6.74 -23.52
C ASP A 200 -6.26 -7.83 -24.60
N ALA A 201 -5.88 -9.06 -24.27
CA ALA A 201 -6.03 -10.21 -25.17
C ALA A 201 -5.33 -10.04 -26.53
N ASN A 202 -4.20 -9.33 -26.57
CA ASN A 202 -3.37 -9.22 -27.77
C ASN A 202 -2.30 -10.31 -27.79
N ALA A 203 -1.79 -10.62 -28.96
CA ALA A 203 -0.86 -11.74 -29.15
C ALA A 203 0.34 -11.38 -30.02
N GLY A 204 1.53 -11.80 -29.60
CA GLY A 204 2.73 -11.91 -30.44
C GLY A 204 3.05 -13.38 -30.72
N GLY A 205 3.15 -13.78 -31.99
CA GLY A 205 3.28 -15.16 -32.46
C GLY A 205 4.53 -15.39 -33.31
N GLY A 206 5.54 -16.05 -32.76
CA GLY A 206 6.80 -16.40 -33.42
C GLY A 206 7.94 -16.44 -32.40
N ILE A 207 8.99 -17.22 -32.69
CA ILE A 207 10.08 -17.58 -31.76
C ILE A 207 10.76 -16.34 -31.14
N TYR A 208 10.67 -15.17 -31.78
CA TYR A 208 11.21 -13.90 -31.30
C TYR A 208 10.17 -12.82 -30.93
N SER A 209 9.14 -13.16 -30.15
CA SER A 209 8.05 -12.22 -29.79
C SER A 209 8.27 -11.48 -28.48
N TYR A 210 8.48 -10.16 -28.55
CA TYR A 210 8.60 -9.25 -27.40
C TYR A 210 7.35 -8.39 -27.23
N GLY A 211 6.77 -8.37 -26.02
CA GLY A 211 5.59 -7.55 -25.70
C GLY A 211 4.33 -8.04 -26.41
N GLY A 212 3.73 -9.15 -25.93
CA GLY A 212 2.46 -9.67 -26.48
C GLY A 212 1.33 -8.64 -26.38
N GLY A 213 1.33 -7.82 -25.32
CA GLY A 213 0.45 -6.66 -25.21
C GLY A 213 1.13 -5.40 -25.75
N LEU A 214 2.13 -4.93 -25.02
CA LEU A 214 2.81 -3.65 -25.27
C LEU A 214 4.32 -3.86 -25.36
N TYR A 215 4.91 -3.31 -26.42
CA TYR A 215 6.36 -3.19 -26.57
C TYR A 215 6.75 -1.72 -26.54
N ASN A 216 7.70 -1.37 -25.68
CA ASN A 216 8.14 -0.01 -25.46
C ASN A 216 9.66 0.15 -25.68
N ILE A 217 10.02 1.06 -26.58
CA ILE A 217 11.39 1.58 -26.73
C ILE A 217 11.46 3.09 -26.43
N GLY A 218 10.32 3.79 -26.48
CA GLY A 218 10.16 5.19 -26.09
C GLY A 218 9.66 5.38 -24.66
N VAL A 219 8.69 6.28 -24.47
CA VAL A 219 8.09 6.59 -23.16
C VAL A 219 6.66 6.08 -23.12
N THR A 220 6.31 5.32 -22.09
CA THR A 220 4.96 4.81 -21.86
C THR A 220 4.51 5.14 -20.44
N VAL A 221 3.33 5.74 -20.30
CA VAL A 221 2.70 6.07 -19.02
C VAL A 221 1.30 5.48 -19.01
N LEU A 222 0.99 4.61 -18.04
CA LEU A 222 -0.33 4.08 -17.81
C LEU A 222 -0.84 4.62 -16.46
N ALA A 223 -2.07 5.15 -16.47
CA ALA A 223 -2.80 5.57 -15.29
C ALA A 223 -4.20 4.93 -15.30
N ASP A 224 -4.60 4.32 -14.19
CA ASP A 224 -5.94 3.74 -14.03
C ASP A 224 -6.31 2.74 -15.14
N SER A 225 -5.29 2.04 -15.67
CA SER A 225 -5.37 1.27 -16.92
C SER A 225 -4.97 -0.19 -16.71
N SER A 226 -5.32 -1.06 -17.67
CA SER A 226 -5.03 -2.50 -17.57
C SER A 226 -4.22 -3.05 -18.76
N VAL A 227 -3.31 -3.97 -18.47
CA VAL A 227 -2.63 -4.80 -19.46
C VAL A 227 -2.90 -6.26 -19.12
N SER A 228 -3.86 -6.86 -19.79
CA SER A 228 -4.44 -8.15 -19.37
C SER A 228 -4.55 -9.19 -20.47
N ARG A 229 -4.44 -10.47 -20.10
CA ARG A 229 -4.70 -11.59 -21.01
C ARG A 229 -3.86 -11.58 -22.30
N ASN A 230 -2.75 -10.84 -22.34
CA ASN A 230 -1.91 -10.79 -23.51
C ASN A 230 -1.02 -12.02 -23.56
N THR A 231 -0.77 -12.51 -24.76
CA THR A 231 -0.11 -13.79 -25.02
C THR A 231 1.16 -13.55 -25.82
N GLY A 232 2.26 -14.12 -25.35
CA GLY A 232 3.49 -14.21 -26.13
C GLY A 232 3.64 -15.59 -26.77
N TYR A 233 4.53 -15.69 -27.75
CA TYR A 233 4.92 -16.97 -28.31
C TYR A 233 5.65 -17.84 -27.29
N TRP A 234 5.46 -19.14 -27.46
CA TRP A 234 6.03 -20.17 -26.60
C TRP A 234 6.70 -21.24 -27.46
N ASP A 235 7.93 -21.59 -27.12
CA ASP A 235 8.58 -22.85 -27.51
C ASP A 235 9.39 -23.40 -26.33
N ARG A 236 9.45 -24.74 -26.24
CA ARG A 236 10.09 -25.52 -25.18
C ARG A 236 11.61 -25.35 -25.16
N TYR A 237 12.24 -24.98 -26.28
CA TYR A 237 13.69 -24.97 -26.45
C TYR A 237 14.34 -23.57 -26.41
N GLU A 238 13.67 -22.54 -26.94
CA GLU A 238 14.28 -21.21 -27.20
C GLU A 238 14.02 -20.16 -26.10
N GLY A 239 13.25 -20.50 -25.05
CA GLY A 239 12.98 -19.61 -23.92
C GLY A 239 11.90 -18.56 -24.20
N LEU A 240 11.22 -18.09 -23.15
CA LEU A 240 10.14 -17.13 -23.30
C LEU A 240 10.68 -15.74 -23.61
N GLN A 241 10.10 -15.12 -24.64
CA GLN A 241 10.38 -13.74 -25.03
C GLN A 241 9.16 -12.83 -24.83
N GLY A 242 7.99 -13.42 -24.54
CA GLY A 242 6.73 -12.70 -24.37
C GLY A 242 6.53 -12.12 -22.96
N ALA A 243 6.25 -10.82 -22.89
CA ALA A 243 5.74 -10.15 -21.71
C ALA A 243 4.42 -9.45 -22.04
N GLY A 244 3.54 -9.25 -21.05
CA GLY A 244 2.41 -8.33 -21.18
C GLY A 244 2.92 -6.94 -21.56
N ILE A 245 3.99 -6.49 -20.88
CA ILE A 245 4.75 -5.28 -21.18
C ILE A 245 6.23 -5.64 -21.33
N TYR A 246 6.82 -5.30 -22.48
CA TYR A 246 8.27 -5.37 -22.70
C TYR A 246 8.85 -3.95 -22.79
N ASN A 247 9.84 -3.63 -21.97
CA ASN A 247 10.53 -2.35 -21.96
C ASN A 247 12.02 -2.52 -22.33
N GLU A 248 12.42 -2.01 -23.49
CA GLU A 248 13.80 -2.02 -23.99
C GLU A 248 14.75 -1.16 -23.13
N PRO A 249 16.08 -1.31 -23.26
CA PRO A 249 17.08 -0.53 -22.49
C PRO A 249 16.92 0.99 -22.57
N SER A 250 16.46 1.54 -23.71
CA SER A 250 16.20 2.98 -23.86
C SER A 250 14.83 3.41 -23.36
N GLY A 251 13.94 2.46 -23.09
CA GLY A 251 12.54 2.70 -22.81
C GLY A 251 12.28 3.08 -21.36
N THR A 252 11.24 3.90 -21.16
CA THR A 252 10.69 4.23 -19.84
C THR A 252 9.23 3.82 -19.75
N VAL A 253 8.88 3.05 -18.72
CA VAL A 253 7.50 2.68 -18.40
C VAL A 253 7.14 3.19 -16.99
N THR A 254 6.02 3.89 -16.88
CA THR A 254 5.41 4.27 -15.60
C THR A 254 4.00 3.68 -15.50
N LEU A 255 3.73 2.96 -14.41
CA LEU A 255 2.43 2.42 -14.06
C LEU A 255 1.93 3.08 -12.76
N LEU A 256 0.72 3.63 -12.80
CA LEU A 256 0.03 4.23 -11.65
C LEU A 256 -1.40 3.71 -11.57
N ARG A 257 -1.83 3.09 -10.46
CA ARG A 257 -3.20 2.54 -10.35
C ARG A 257 -3.55 1.56 -11.46
N CYS A 258 -2.57 0.74 -11.84
CA CYS A 258 -2.70 -0.17 -12.98
C CYS A 258 -2.89 -1.62 -12.55
N SER A 259 -3.46 -2.40 -13.47
CA SER A 259 -3.62 -3.84 -13.33
C SER A 259 -2.93 -4.56 -14.49
N VAL A 260 -1.87 -5.33 -14.22
CA VAL A 260 -1.17 -6.13 -15.23
C VAL A 260 -1.39 -7.61 -14.91
N ASN A 261 -2.46 -8.20 -15.47
CA ASN A 261 -2.99 -9.47 -14.97
C ASN A 261 -3.23 -10.52 -16.05
N GLY A 262 -3.02 -11.79 -15.70
CA GLY A 262 -3.41 -12.91 -16.55
C GLY A 262 -2.69 -12.98 -17.89
N ASN A 263 -1.51 -12.37 -18.03
CA ASN A 263 -0.74 -12.44 -19.27
C ASN A 263 -0.06 -13.82 -19.36
N ILE A 264 -0.54 -14.66 -20.28
CA ILE A 264 -0.24 -16.10 -20.34
C ILE A 264 -0.03 -16.54 -21.80
N PRO A 265 1.02 -17.32 -22.13
CA PRO A 265 2.15 -17.76 -21.30
C PRO A 265 3.28 -16.71 -21.31
N ALA A 266 3.06 -15.56 -20.66
CA ALA A 266 3.97 -14.42 -20.71
C ALA A 266 4.38 -13.98 -19.30
N LYS A 267 5.49 -13.26 -19.17
CA LYS A 267 5.77 -12.48 -17.94
C LYS A 267 4.76 -11.34 -17.84
N ALA A 268 4.50 -10.82 -16.64
CA ALA A 268 3.73 -9.58 -16.54
C ALA A 268 4.54 -8.44 -17.21
N ILE A 269 5.77 -8.25 -16.73
CA ILE A 269 6.68 -7.20 -17.20
C ILE A 269 8.09 -7.75 -17.39
N GLU A 270 8.70 -7.43 -18.52
CA GLU A 270 10.15 -7.53 -18.71
C GLU A 270 10.73 -6.13 -18.89
N ASN A 271 11.64 -5.75 -17.99
CA ASN A 271 12.25 -4.42 -17.97
C ASN A 271 13.76 -4.49 -18.19
N ALA A 272 14.24 -3.98 -19.32
CA ALA A 272 15.65 -3.71 -19.57
C ALA A 272 16.01 -2.22 -19.43
N GLY A 273 15.01 -1.32 -19.49
CA GLY A 273 15.17 0.13 -19.30
C GLY A 273 14.79 0.62 -17.91
N SER A 274 14.02 1.71 -17.84
CA SER A 274 13.51 2.28 -16.59
C SER A 274 12.05 1.91 -16.35
N LEU A 275 11.75 1.32 -15.20
CA LEU A 275 10.41 0.96 -14.77
C LEU A 275 10.05 1.64 -13.44
N THR A 276 8.92 2.33 -13.41
CA THR A 276 8.28 2.78 -12.17
C THR A 276 6.89 2.17 -12.07
N VAL A 277 6.60 1.50 -10.96
CA VAL A 277 5.28 0.94 -10.65
C VAL A 277 4.82 1.49 -9.31
N THR A 278 3.62 2.05 -9.26
CA THR A 278 3.06 2.61 -8.02
C THR A 278 1.58 2.27 -7.92
N ASP A 279 1.15 1.88 -6.72
CA ASP A 279 -0.27 1.65 -6.42
C ASP A 279 -0.92 0.71 -7.43
N SER A 280 -0.30 -0.43 -7.73
CA SER A 280 -0.69 -1.29 -8.85
C SER A 280 -0.74 -2.77 -8.46
N THR A 281 -1.36 -3.59 -9.31
CA THR A 281 -1.44 -5.03 -9.12
C THR A 281 -0.88 -5.76 -10.33
N LEU A 282 0.06 -6.68 -10.09
CA LEU A 282 0.62 -7.62 -11.06
C LEU A 282 0.24 -9.04 -10.62
N ALA A 283 -0.82 -9.60 -11.19
CA ALA A 283 -1.39 -10.85 -10.69
C ALA A 283 -1.71 -11.92 -11.73
N GLY A 284 -1.50 -13.18 -11.36
CA GLY A 284 -1.90 -14.33 -12.18
C GLY A 284 -1.18 -14.39 -13.54
N ASN A 285 0.01 -13.81 -13.65
CA ASN A 285 0.80 -13.87 -14.87
C ASN A 285 1.70 -15.10 -14.88
N GLY A 286 2.06 -15.53 -16.08
CA GLY A 286 2.95 -16.66 -16.28
C GLY A 286 2.24 -17.98 -16.57
N TYR A 287 3.00 -18.86 -17.23
CA TYR A 287 2.75 -20.27 -17.47
C TYR A 287 4.09 -20.82 -18.03
N TRP A 288 4.60 -21.94 -17.51
CA TRP A 288 5.92 -22.54 -17.84
C TRP A 288 7.18 -21.73 -17.52
N ARG A 289 7.47 -20.58 -18.13
CA ARG A 289 8.72 -19.83 -17.80
C ARG A 289 8.50 -18.34 -17.48
N GLY A 290 7.25 -17.90 -17.41
CA GLY A 290 6.86 -16.51 -17.12
C GLY A 290 6.75 -16.28 -15.63
N GLY A 291 6.89 -15.05 -15.15
CA GLY A 291 6.65 -14.70 -13.74
C GLY A 291 6.02 -13.32 -13.67
N GLY A 292 6.07 -12.66 -12.51
CA GLY A 292 5.65 -11.28 -12.35
C GLY A 292 6.57 -10.31 -13.10
N ILE A 293 7.75 -10.03 -12.54
CA ILE A 293 8.71 -9.07 -13.09
C ILE A 293 10.06 -9.75 -13.38
N LEU A 294 10.56 -9.59 -14.60
CA LEU A 294 11.99 -9.74 -14.89
C LEU A 294 12.62 -8.36 -15.05
N ASN A 295 13.51 -7.99 -14.13
CA ASN A 295 14.20 -6.70 -14.17
C ASN A 295 15.69 -6.89 -14.52
N ARG A 296 16.10 -6.41 -15.68
CA ARG A 296 17.51 -6.26 -16.10
C ARG A 296 17.99 -4.81 -16.04
N GLY A 297 17.07 -3.84 -15.98
CA GLY A 297 17.35 -2.40 -15.90
C GLY A 297 17.17 -1.82 -14.50
N LEU A 298 16.65 -0.59 -14.43
CA LEU A 298 16.30 0.10 -13.19
C LEU A 298 14.79 -0.06 -12.91
N ALA A 299 14.43 -0.52 -11.73
CA ALA A 299 13.05 -0.63 -11.29
C ALA A 299 12.82 0.02 -9.92
N THR A 300 11.76 0.81 -9.82
CA THR A 300 11.19 1.27 -8.54
C THR A 300 9.74 0.82 -8.46
N VAL A 301 9.42 0.02 -7.45
CA VAL A 301 8.07 -0.50 -7.20
C VAL A 301 7.62 -0.02 -5.83
N ARG A 302 6.46 0.61 -5.75
CA ARG A 302 5.92 1.17 -4.51
C ARG A 302 4.47 0.80 -4.36
N GLU A 303 3.99 0.52 -3.15
CA GLU A 303 2.54 0.38 -2.90
C GLU A 303 1.89 -0.64 -3.85
N THR A 304 2.61 -1.69 -4.23
CA THR A 304 2.20 -2.57 -5.34
C THR A 304 2.07 -4.00 -4.87
N ALA A 305 1.06 -4.71 -5.37
CA ALA A 305 0.86 -6.14 -5.13
C ALA A 305 1.39 -6.97 -6.31
N ILE A 306 2.40 -7.80 -6.07
CA ILE A 306 2.93 -8.78 -7.03
C ILE A 306 2.57 -10.16 -6.52
N VAL A 307 1.44 -10.69 -7.00
CA VAL A 307 0.80 -11.84 -6.37
C VAL A 307 0.37 -12.94 -7.32
N SER A 308 0.41 -14.19 -6.87
CA SER A 308 -0.09 -15.33 -7.66
C SER A 308 0.52 -15.46 -9.06
N ASN A 309 1.74 -14.98 -9.26
CA ASN A 309 2.46 -15.18 -10.51
C ASN A 309 3.22 -16.51 -10.48
N TRP A 310 3.31 -17.16 -11.63
CA TRP A 310 3.81 -18.53 -11.69
C TRP A 310 4.78 -18.79 -12.83
N SER A 311 5.93 -19.37 -12.49
CA SER A 311 6.89 -19.95 -13.44
C SER A 311 6.95 -21.47 -13.32
N GLY A 312 6.58 -22.20 -14.36
CA GLY A 312 6.75 -23.66 -14.43
C GLY A 312 8.19 -24.13 -14.71
N VAL A 313 8.29 -25.33 -15.33
CA VAL A 313 9.53 -26.10 -15.45
C VAL A 313 10.56 -25.45 -16.40
N GLY A 314 11.80 -25.29 -15.92
CA GLY A 314 12.97 -24.77 -16.60
C GLY A 314 13.15 -23.25 -16.51
N SER A 315 12.56 -22.56 -15.51
CA SER A 315 12.63 -21.09 -15.37
C SER A 315 12.96 -20.59 -13.97
N ASP A 316 13.50 -19.38 -13.89
CA ASP A 316 13.99 -18.74 -12.67
C ASP A 316 12.95 -18.65 -11.52
N VAL A 317 12.02 -17.69 -11.56
CA VAL A 317 11.21 -17.32 -10.39
C VAL A 317 9.80 -16.92 -10.76
N GLY A 318 8.84 -17.29 -9.91
CA GLY A 318 7.42 -16.96 -10.06
C GLY A 318 7.10 -15.48 -9.91
N GLY A 319 7.55 -14.84 -8.82
CA GLY A 319 7.27 -13.43 -8.53
C GLY A 319 8.21 -12.47 -9.27
N ILE A 320 9.45 -12.35 -8.80
CA ILE A 320 10.43 -11.37 -9.26
C ILE A 320 11.78 -12.03 -9.53
N SER A 321 12.35 -11.79 -10.72
CA SER A 321 13.74 -12.08 -11.04
C SER A 321 14.48 -10.77 -11.29
N ASN A 322 15.37 -10.38 -10.37
CA ASN A 322 16.12 -9.12 -10.44
C ASN A 322 17.58 -9.35 -10.81
N TRP A 323 17.96 -8.90 -12.00
CA TRP A 323 19.32 -8.92 -12.56
C TRP A 323 19.92 -7.51 -12.64
N GLY A 324 19.06 -6.48 -12.59
CA GLY A 324 19.46 -5.08 -12.56
C GLY A 324 19.40 -4.48 -11.16
N THR A 325 18.97 -3.22 -11.06
CA THR A 325 18.76 -2.53 -9.77
C THR A 325 17.26 -2.39 -9.50
N MET A 326 16.83 -2.78 -8.31
CA MET A 326 15.43 -2.74 -7.92
C MET A 326 15.26 -2.22 -6.49
N THR A 327 14.38 -1.24 -6.30
CA THR A 327 13.83 -0.87 -5.00
C THR A 327 12.36 -1.26 -4.95
N LEU A 328 11.97 -2.04 -3.96
CA LEU A 328 10.58 -2.22 -3.54
C LEU A 328 10.37 -1.43 -2.24
N GLU A 329 9.21 -0.80 -2.13
CA GLU A 329 8.83 -0.13 -0.90
C GLU A 329 7.32 -0.24 -0.65
N ARG A 330 6.95 -0.56 0.59
CA ARG A 330 5.56 -0.64 1.03
C ARG A 330 4.70 -1.50 0.10
N SER A 331 5.25 -2.62 -0.35
CA SER A 331 4.68 -3.51 -1.37
C SER A 331 4.55 -4.94 -0.84
N ILE A 332 3.79 -5.76 -1.55
CA ILE A 332 3.66 -7.19 -1.25
C ILE A 332 4.14 -8.03 -2.43
N VAL A 333 4.96 -9.05 -2.12
CA VAL A 333 5.30 -10.14 -3.04
C VAL A 333 4.79 -11.43 -2.42
N GLY A 334 3.63 -11.92 -2.87
CA GLY A 334 3.03 -13.06 -2.19
C GLY A 334 2.20 -14.04 -3.01
N GLY A 335 2.18 -15.30 -2.58
CA GLY A 335 1.44 -16.35 -3.29
C GLY A 335 2.05 -16.71 -4.65
N ASN A 336 3.28 -16.29 -4.94
CA ASN A 336 3.94 -16.60 -6.21
C ASN A 336 4.61 -17.97 -6.13
N SER A 337 4.66 -18.69 -7.25
CA SER A 337 5.22 -20.04 -7.29
C SER A 337 6.21 -20.20 -8.44
N GLY A 338 7.34 -20.86 -8.20
CA GLY A 338 8.32 -21.11 -9.25
C GLY A 338 9.17 -22.34 -8.99
N GLU A 339 9.61 -22.99 -10.07
CA GLU A 339 10.46 -24.19 -9.95
C GLU A 339 11.81 -23.85 -9.29
N TYR A 340 12.54 -22.83 -9.76
CA TYR A 340 13.78 -22.48 -9.08
C TYR A 340 13.54 -21.60 -7.85
N GLY A 341 12.61 -20.63 -7.86
CA GLY A 341 12.23 -19.89 -6.64
C GLY A 341 10.82 -19.30 -6.70
N GLY A 342 10.21 -19.05 -5.54
CA GLY A 342 8.81 -18.60 -5.47
C GLY A 342 8.66 -17.09 -5.62
N GLY A 343 9.14 -16.34 -4.63
CA GLY A 343 8.89 -14.92 -4.44
C GLY A 343 9.87 -14.06 -5.22
N ILE A 344 11.12 -13.98 -4.76
CA ILE A 344 12.14 -13.10 -5.31
C ILE A 344 13.46 -13.86 -5.49
N ALA A 345 14.06 -13.82 -6.68
CA ALA A 345 15.49 -14.06 -6.84
C ALA A 345 16.21 -12.77 -7.20
N ASN A 346 17.28 -12.49 -6.47
CA ASN A 346 18.15 -11.37 -6.71
C ASN A 346 19.55 -11.84 -7.14
N ARG A 347 19.95 -11.45 -8.36
CA ARG A 347 21.30 -11.55 -8.92
C ARG A 347 21.96 -10.18 -9.09
N GLY A 348 21.18 -9.11 -9.03
CA GLY A 348 21.63 -7.71 -9.12
C GLY A 348 21.65 -7.01 -7.76
N VAL A 349 21.16 -5.78 -7.72
CA VAL A 349 21.03 -4.97 -6.49
C VAL A 349 19.55 -4.85 -6.12
N LEU A 350 19.19 -5.30 -4.92
CA LEU A 350 17.83 -5.25 -4.40
C LEU A 350 17.79 -4.45 -3.09
N ARG A 351 16.79 -3.58 -2.97
CA ARG A 351 16.44 -2.91 -1.72
C ARG A 351 14.95 -3.14 -1.43
N LEU A 352 14.65 -3.74 -0.29
CA LEU A 352 13.28 -3.93 0.22
C LEU A 352 13.09 -3.04 1.44
N ILE A 353 11.98 -2.30 1.51
CA ILE A 353 11.68 -1.34 2.57
C ILE A 353 10.20 -1.41 2.95
N ASN A 354 9.89 -1.78 4.17
CA ASN A 354 8.51 -1.89 4.63
C ASN A 354 7.66 -2.84 3.77
N ASP A 355 8.27 -3.90 3.23
CA ASP A 355 7.59 -4.84 2.33
C ASP A 355 7.12 -6.10 3.06
N THR A 356 6.17 -6.82 2.47
CA THR A 356 5.77 -8.15 2.93
C THR A 356 6.06 -9.17 1.84
N VAL A 357 6.85 -10.19 2.16
CA VAL A 357 7.17 -11.32 1.26
C VAL A 357 6.56 -12.57 1.88
N ASN A 358 5.42 -13.03 1.35
CA ASN A 358 4.65 -14.08 2.03
C ASN A 358 4.08 -15.16 1.12
N THR A 359 3.89 -16.36 1.69
CA THR A 359 3.17 -17.46 1.03
C THR A 359 3.66 -17.79 -0.39
N ASN A 360 4.93 -17.51 -0.68
CA ASN A 360 5.53 -17.88 -1.96
C ASN A 360 6.09 -19.30 -1.88
N GLU A 361 6.08 -20.02 -3.00
CA GLU A 361 6.49 -21.43 -3.08
C GLU A 361 7.60 -21.63 -4.11
N GLY A 362 8.79 -22.02 -3.63
CA GLY A 362 9.92 -22.42 -4.48
C GLY A 362 10.10 -23.93 -4.46
N TYR A 363 10.49 -24.55 -5.57
CA TYR A 363 10.87 -25.96 -5.54
C TYR A 363 12.36 -26.12 -5.17
N TRP A 364 13.30 -25.53 -5.91
CA TRP A 364 14.75 -25.73 -5.70
C TRP A 364 15.45 -24.71 -4.79
N LEU A 365 15.06 -23.44 -4.79
CA LEU A 365 15.63 -22.36 -3.96
C LEU A 365 14.60 -21.88 -2.93
N ALA A 366 14.94 -20.80 -2.25
CA ALA A 366 14.08 -20.17 -1.26
C ALA A 366 12.70 -19.82 -1.83
N GLY A 367 11.67 -20.12 -1.04
CA GLY A 367 10.29 -19.73 -1.34
C GLY A 367 10.13 -18.22 -1.33
N GLY A 368 10.66 -17.52 -0.33
CA GLY A 368 10.52 -16.08 -0.14
C GLY A 368 11.52 -15.28 -0.96
N LEU A 369 12.78 -15.22 -0.52
CA LEU A 369 13.85 -14.43 -1.15
C LEU A 369 15.14 -15.23 -1.25
N SER A 370 15.66 -15.40 -2.47
CA SER A 370 16.99 -15.93 -2.75
C SER A 370 17.90 -14.81 -3.24
N ASN A 371 19.00 -14.56 -2.53
CA ASN A 371 19.98 -13.52 -2.85
C ASN A 371 21.34 -14.15 -3.22
N THR A 372 21.74 -13.95 -4.47
CA THR A 372 23.10 -14.22 -4.97
C THR A 372 23.81 -12.97 -5.46
N GLY A 373 23.13 -11.82 -5.49
CA GLY A 373 23.68 -10.48 -5.70
C GLY A 373 23.81 -9.69 -4.39
N THR A 374 23.44 -8.41 -4.41
CA THR A 374 23.41 -7.56 -3.20
C THR A 374 21.97 -7.29 -2.77
N ALA A 375 21.60 -7.60 -1.53
CA ALA A 375 20.26 -7.32 -0.99
C ALA A 375 20.31 -6.54 0.33
N THR A 376 19.61 -5.41 0.39
CA THR A 376 19.38 -4.66 1.64
C THR A 376 17.90 -4.72 1.99
N VAL A 377 17.57 -5.30 3.13
CA VAL A 377 16.17 -5.56 3.54
C VAL A 377 15.91 -4.84 4.86
N VAL A 378 14.94 -3.93 4.87
CA VAL A 378 14.71 -3.01 5.98
C VAL A 378 13.24 -2.95 6.33
N GLY A 379 12.88 -3.17 7.60
CA GLY A 379 11.48 -3.03 8.02
C GLY A 379 10.57 -4.02 7.30
N THR A 380 11.06 -5.18 6.85
CA THR A 380 10.29 -6.10 6.00
C THR A 380 9.82 -7.31 6.79
N THR A 381 8.71 -7.93 6.40
CA THR A 381 8.23 -9.19 6.99
C THR A 381 8.27 -10.30 5.93
N ILE A 382 9.09 -11.33 6.16
CA ILE A 382 9.24 -12.53 5.30
C ILE A 382 8.67 -13.74 6.04
N THR A 383 7.49 -14.21 5.64
CA THR A 383 6.72 -15.19 6.43
C THR A 383 5.82 -16.11 5.61
N GLY A 384 5.57 -17.33 6.06
CA GLY A 384 4.66 -18.27 5.40
C GLY A 384 5.13 -18.78 4.04
N ASN A 385 6.36 -18.47 3.62
CA ASN A 385 6.94 -18.96 2.38
C ASN A 385 7.34 -20.44 2.53
N ARG A 386 7.39 -21.17 1.41
CA ARG A 386 7.57 -22.63 1.41
C ARG A 386 8.61 -23.06 0.39
N THR A 387 9.37 -24.10 0.71
CA THR A 387 10.26 -24.77 -0.25
C THR A 387 10.33 -26.27 -0.03
N GLY A 388 10.70 -27.00 -1.07
CA GLY A 388 11.01 -28.42 -1.00
C GLY A 388 12.48 -28.73 -0.78
N HIS A 389 13.41 -27.76 -0.81
CA HIS A 389 14.84 -28.10 -0.83
C HIS A 389 15.77 -27.24 0.02
N THR A 390 15.66 -25.91 -0.01
CA THR A 390 16.70 -25.05 0.56
C THR A 390 16.14 -23.73 1.08
N PHE A 391 15.93 -23.65 2.40
CA PHE A 391 15.55 -22.47 3.20
C PHE A 391 14.37 -21.66 2.65
N ALA A 392 13.18 -21.87 3.21
CA ALA A 392 11.95 -21.33 2.65
C ALA A 392 11.82 -19.80 2.73
N GLY A 393 12.31 -19.15 3.78
CA GLY A 393 12.16 -17.71 3.98
C GLY A 393 13.17 -16.88 3.21
N PHE A 394 14.41 -16.82 3.70
CA PHE A 394 15.47 -15.98 3.13
C PHE A 394 16.81 -16.71 3.00
N PHE A 395 17.33 -16.84 1.79
CA PHE A 395 18.66 -17.36 1.54
C PHE A 395 19.60 -16.27 1.01
N SER A 396 20.78 -16.10 1.62
CA SER A 396 21.82 -15.18 1.12
C SER A 396 23.22 -15.78 1.27
N ASN A 397 24.04 -15.71 0.22
CA ASN A 397 25.44 -16.11 0.25
C ASN A 397 26.41 -14.99 -0.18
N ASN A 398 25.91 -13.77 -0.29
CA ASN A 398 26.63 -12.65 -0.86
C ASN A 398 26.31 -11.37 -0.06
N THR A 399 26.84 -10.24 -0.54
CA THR A 399 26.80 -8.93 0.12
C THR A 399 25.39 -8.41 0.38
N GLY A 400 25.26 -7.57 1.40
CA GLY A 400 23.97 -7.03 1.84
C GLY A 400 23.63 -7.42 3.26
N GLY A 401 22.55 -6.85 3.79
CA GLY A 401 22.16 -7.04 5.19
C GLY A 401 20.69 -6.82 5.46
N ILE A 402 20.26 -7.32 6.61
CA ILE A 402 18.90 -7.21 7.12
C ILE A 402 18.87 -6.24 8.31
N LYS A 403 17.85 -5.38 8.36
CA LYS A 403 17.61 -4.46 9.48
C LYS A 403 16.14 -4.41 9.81
N ASN A 404 15.76 -4.32 11.08
CA ASN A 404 14.36 -4.12 11.47
C ASN A 404 13.41 -5.16 10.82
N THR A 405 13.87 -6.38 10.53
CA THR A 405 13.18 -7.33 9.64
C THR A 405 12.72 -8.58 10.38
N ILE A 406 11.49 -9.03 10.13
CA ILE A 406 10.95 -10.32 10.60
C ILE A 406 11.20 -11.38 9.53
N ILE A 407 11.80 -12.50 9.93
CA ILE A 407 11.92 -13.72 9.12
C ILE A 407 11.45 -14.90 9.98
N ALA A 408 10.18 -15.24 9.90
CA ALA A 408 9.57 -16.23 10.79
C ALA A 408 8.37 -16.95 10.14
N GLY A 409 8.15 -18.20 10.52
CA GLY A 409 6.98 -18.97 10.08
C GLY A 409 7.03 -19.42 8.62
N ASN A 410 8.22 -19.55 8.05
CA ASN A 410 8.44 -20.16 6.74
C ASN A 410 8.60 -21.69 6.90
N GLN A 411 8.45 -22.46 5.81
CA GLN A 411 8.39 -23.94 5.87
C GLN A 411 9.25 -24.60 4.78
N ASP A 412 10.29 -25.30 5.18
CA ASP A 412 11.01 -26.25 4.32
C ASP A 412 10.45 -27.66 4.59
N PHE A 413 9.86 -28.29 3.58
CA PHE A 413 9.20 -29.59 3.73
C PHE A 413 10.17 -30.74 3.97
N ASN A 414 11.41 -30.61 3.50
CA ASN A 414 12.43 -31.65 3.64
C ASN A 414 13.31 -31.43 4.86
N ASP A 415 13.44 -30.18 5.32
CA ASP A 415 14.18 -29.84 6.53
C ASP A 415 13.52 -28.71 7.34
N PRO A 416 12.48 -29.01 8.14
CA PRO A 416 11.74 -27.99 8.89
C PRO A 416 12.59 -27.13 9.83
N ALA A 417 13.79 -27.58 10.23
CA ALA A 417 14.67 -26.81 11.08
C ALA A 417 15.33 -25.62 10.33
N ASN A 418 15.48 -25.74 9.02
CA ASN A 418 16.15 -24.78 8.13
C ASN A 418 15.16 -23.84 7.41
N ALA A 419 13.95 -23.66 7.95
CA ALA A 419 12.90 -23.05 7.15
C ALA A 419 12.99 -21.53 6.99
N ASP A 420 13.48 -20.78 8.00
CA ASP A 420 13.37 -19.33 8.00
C ASP A 420 14.50 -18.63 7.24
N CYS A 421 15.77 -19.01 7.43
CA CYS A 421 16.82 -18.43 6.62
C CYS A 421 18.05 -19.34 6.47
N GLY A 422 18.92 -19.00 5.50
CA GLY A 422 20.13 -19.75 5.20
C GLY A 422 21.27 -18.91 4.61
N GLY A 423 22.50 -19.36 4.84
CA GLY A 423 23.74 -18.76 4.34
C GLY A 423 24.29 -17.65 5.23
N SER A 424 25.17 -16.81 4.66
CA SER A 424 25.82 -15.72 5.38
C SER A 424 24.99 -14.44 5.27
N VAL A 425 24.37 -14.06 6.38
CA VAL A 425 23.49 -12.90 6.51
C VAL A 425 24.16 -11.87 7.41
N THR A 426 24.32 -10.65 6.91
CA THR A 426 24.80 -9.55 7.76
C THR A 426 23.63 -8.90 8.49
N SER A 427 23.61 -8.99 9.81
CA SER A 427 22.69 -8.17 10.60
C SER A 427 23.15 -6.73 10.68
N LEU A 428 22.25 -5.80 10.36
CA LEU A 428 22.37 -4.36 10.60
C LEU A 428 21.56 -3.92 11.83
N GLY A 429 21.04 -4.87 12.60
CA GLY A 429 20.36 -4.68 13.88
C GLY A 429 18.83 -4.83 13.85
N HIS A 430 18.31 -5.15 15.03
CA HIS A 430 16.89 -5.28 15.34
C HIS A 430 16.10 -6.20 14.40
N ASN A 431 16.64 -7.36 14.06
CA ASN A 431 15.93 -8.37 13.29
C ASN A 431 15.29 -9.41 14.21
N LEU A 432 14.21 -10.02 13.76
CA LEU A 432 13.54 -11.09 14.47
C LEU A 432 13.47 -12.35 13.62
N LEU A 433 14.09 -13.43 14.10
CA LEU A 433 14.12 -14.73 13.42
C LEU A 433 13.37 -15.79 14.24
N GLY A 434 12.46 -16.52 13.59
CA GLY A 434 11.80 -17.68 14.20
C GLY A 434 12.81 -18.80 14.43
N LEU A 435 13.33 -19.37 13.34
CA LEU A 435 14.39 -20.37 13.34
C LEU A 435 15.73 -19.76 12.88
N THR A 436 16.82 -20.21 13.49
CA THR A 436 18.18 -19.72 13.20
C THR A 436 19.08 -20.74 12.52
N HIS A 437 18.62 -22.00 12.37
CA HIS A 437 19.45 -23.02 11.77
C HIS A 437 19.74 -22.65 10.31
N GLY A 438 21.02 -22.68 9.93
CA GLY A 438 21.49 -22.28 8.61
C GLY A 438 21.73 -20.78 8.42
N CYS A 439 21.29 -19.91 9.34
CA CYS A 439 21.55 -18.47 9.30
C CYS A 439 22.84 -18.10 10.02
N ASP A 440 23.92 -17.85 9.28
CA ASP A 440 25.14 -17.32 9.86
C ASP A 440 25.07 -15.78 9.93
N GLY A 441 25.36 -15.19 11.09
CA GLY A 441 25.57 -13.73 11.24
C GLY A 441 24.42 -12.92 11.85
N VAL A 442 23.33 -13.58 12.25
CA VAL A 442 22.28 -13.00 13.12
C VAL A 442 22.34 -13.72 14.46
N VAL A 443 22.57 -12.98 15.55
CA VAL A 443 22.84 -13.57 16.87
C VAL A 443 21.93 -12.96 17.92
N ASP A 444 21.27 -13.80 18.72
CA ASP A 444 20.36 -13.35 19.78
C ASP A 444 21.01 -12.34 20.74
N GLY A 445 20.32 -11.23 20.99
CA GLY A 445 20.75 -10.16 21.87
C GLY A 445 21.88 -9.27 21.32
N VAL A 446 22.42 -9.56 20.14
CA VAL A 446 23.46 -8.74 19.48
C VAL A 446 22.78 -7.75 18.54
N ASN A 447 23.17 -6.47 18.60
CA ASN A 447 22.59 -5.39 17.77
C ASN A 447 21.05 -5.26 17.89
N GLY A 448 20.47 -5.74 18.99
CA GLY A 448 19.01 -5.76 19.19
C GLY A 448 18.28 -6.87 18.43
N ASP A 449 19.00 -7.81 17.81
CA ASP A 449 18.39 -8.97 17.18
C ASP A 449 17.76 -9.92 18.21
N VAL A 450 16.63 -10.50 17.86
CA VAL A 450 15.89 -11.47 18.68
C VAL A 450 15.70 -12.73 17.85
N THR A 451 16.15 -13.88 18.33
CA THR A 451 16.13 -15.11 17.53
C THR A 451 15.61 -16.31 18.30
N GLY A 452 15.21 -17.37 17.60
CA GLY A 452 14.67 -18.57 18.25
C GLY A 452 13.26 -18.36 18.81
N VAL A 453 12.50 -17.42 18.25
CA VAL A 453 11.16 -17.10 18.74
C VAL A 453 10.10 -18.03 18.15
N ASP A 454 9.10 -18.37 18.97
CA ASP A 454 7.91 -19.05 18.47
C ASP A 454 7.11 -18.09 17.59
N TRP A 455 7.20 -18.30 16.27
CA TRP A 455 6.58 -17.43 15.29
C TRP A 455 5.06 -17.33 15.44
N THR A 456 4.42 -18.34 16.03
CA THR A 456 2.95 -18.37 16.25
C THR A 456 2.49 -17.28 17.21
N ARG A 457 3.43 -16.65 17.93
CA ARG A 457 3.21 -15.53 18.84
C ARG A 457 3.65 -14.19 18.28
N VAL A 458 4.20 -14.16 17.07
CA VAL A 458 4.78 -12.95 16.45
C VAL A 458 3.79 -12.28 15.51
N VAL A 459 3.28 -13.06 14.56
CA VAL A 459 2.42 -12.58 13.47
C VAL A 459 1.09 -13.33 13.43
N GLU A 460 0.04 -12.66 12.96
CA GLU A 460 -1.28 -13.25 12.84
C GLU A 460 -1.26 -14.52 11.98
N ASN A 461 -1.81 -15.60 12.54
CA ASN A 461 -1.83 -16.91 11.93
C ASN A 461 -3.15 -17.64 12.21
N SER A 462 -3.43 -18.66 11.42
CA SER A 462 -4.58 -19.54 11.59
C SER A 462 -4.16 -21.01 11.46
N SER A 463 -4.76 -21.84 12.30
CA SER A 463 -4.67 -23.29 12.19
C SER A 463 -5.54 -23.78 11.02
N SER A 464 -4.94 -24.36 9.98
CA SER A 464 -5.71 -25.03 8.92
C SER A 464 -6.10 -26.44 9.36
N PRO A 465 -7.35 -26.88 9.10
CA PRO A 465 -7.80 -28.25 9.36
C PRO A 465 -7.08 -29.31 8.50
N TYR A 466 -6.29 -28.92 7.50
CA TYR A 466 -5.56 -29.83 6.62
C TYR A 466 -4.10 -30.06 7.01
N GLY A 467 -3.67 -29.61 8.20
CA GLY A 467 -2.29 -29.77 8.65
C GLY A 467 -1.37 -28.80 7.91
N GLY A 468 -1.37 -27.56 8.38
CA GLY A 468 -0.50 -26.50 7.90
C GLY A 468 -0.80 -25.25 8.70
N LEU A 469 0.23 -24.60 9.23
CA LEU A 469 0.05 -23.32 9.89
C LEU A 469 0.09 -22.23 8.80
N HIS A 470 -0.95 -21.41 8.72
CA HIS A 470 -1.09 -20.37 7.71
C HIS A 470 -0.91 -19.00 8.33
N VAL A 471 -0.17 -18.14 7.66
CA VAL A 471 -0.06 -16.73 8.02
C VAL A 471 -1.26 -15.98 7.44
N ASN A 472 -1.91 -15.14 8.24
CA ASN A 472 -3.09 -14.40 7.82
C ASN A 472 -2.65 -13.11 7.12
N LEU A 473 -2.68 -13.14 5.78
CA LEU A 473 -2.59 -11.92 4.99
C LEU A 473 -3.96 -11.25 4.96
N ALA A 474 -4.04 -9.99 5.36
CA ALA A 474 -5.30 -9.26 5.45
C ALA A 474 -5.16 -7.81 4.97
N ASP A 475 -6.30 -7.19 4.65
CA ASP A 475 -6.38 -5.74 4.50
C ASP A 475 -6.37 -5.08 5.88
N ASN A 476 -5.17 -4.66 6.31
CA ASN A 476 -4.97 -4.02 7.61
C ASN A 476 -5.02 -2.49 7.54
N GLY A 477 -5.55 -1.94 6.44
CA GLY A 477 -5.61 -0.52 6.15
C GLY A 477 -4.26 0.00 5.69
N GLY A 478 -4.03 0.02 4.38
CA GLY A 478 -2.82 0.46 3.70
C GLY A 478 -2.97 0.27 2.19
N PRO A 479 -1.94 0.59 1.38
CA PRO A 479 -2.02 0.42 -0.07
C PRO A 479 -1.94 -1.06 -0.51
N THR A 480 -1.35 -1.92 0.31
CA THR A 480 -1.24 -3.36 0.06
C THR A 480 -1.65 -4.16 1.30
N PRO A 481 -2.15 -5.40 1.13
CA PRO A 481 -2.36 -6.30 2.25
C PRO A 481 -1.06 -6.54 3.02
N THR A 482 -1.15 -6.66 4.34
CA THR A 482 -0.02 -6.93 5.23
C THR A 482 -0.32 -8.11 6.14
N VAL A 483 0.71 -8.61 6.81
CA VAL A 483 0.55 -9.50 7.96
C VAL A 483 0.67 -8.66 9.22
N ALA A 484 -0.37 -8.66 10.06
CA ALA A 484 -0.36 -7.91 11.32
C ALA A 484 0.44 -8.63 12.40
N LEU A 485 0.97 -7.86 13.36
CA LEU A 485 1.59 -8.39 14.57
C LEU A 485 0.52 -8.85 15.57
N LEU A 486 0.78 -9.95 16.26
CA LEU A 486 -0.08 -10.39 17.36
C LEU A 486 0.12 -9.49 18.59
N PRO A 487 -0.93 -9.24 19.39
CA PRO A 487 -0.77 -8.60 20.69
C PRO A 487 0.23 -9.34 21.58
N GLY A 488 1.19 -8.61 22.16
CA GLY A 488 2.28 -9.18 22.96
C GLY A 488 3.39 -9.84 22.13
N SER A 489 3.41 -9.60 20.82
CA SER A 489 4.50 -10.04 19.94
C SER A 489 5.84 -9.43 20.38
N PRO A 490 6.93 -10.20 20.38
CA PRO A 490 8.28 -9.68 20.66
C PRO A 490 8.80 -8.71 19.58
N ALA A 491 8.07 -8.53 18.47
CA ALA A 491 8.37 -7.51 17.47
C ALA A 491 7.89 -6.10 17.87
N ILE A 492 6.94 -6.00 18.81
CA ILE A 492 6.31 -4.73 19.20
C ILE A 492 7.25 -3.91 20.08
N ASP A 493 7.42 -2.64 19.76
CA ASP A 493 8.25 -1.66 20.48
C ASP A 493 9.71 -2.14 20.65
N ALA A 494 10.22 -2.94 19.73
CA ALA A 494 11.53 -3.60 19.86
C ALA A 494 12.69 -2.80 19.24
N ILE A 495 12.41 -1.70 18.53
CA ILE A 495 13.42 -0.82 17.96
C ILE A 495 13.36 0.55 18.65
N PRO A 496 14.35 0.92 19.47
CA PRO A 496 14.43 2.25 20.07
C PRO A 496 14.31 3.34 19.00
N GLU A 497 13.64 4.45 19.31
CA GLU A 497 13.39 5.54 18.34
C GLU A 497 14.69 6.02 17.63
N SER A 498 15.80 6.11 18.37
CA SER A 498 17.12 6.47 17.82
C SER A 498 17.66 5.49 16.78
N SER A 499 17.22 4.23 16.83
CA SER A 499 17.60 3.14 15.93
C SER A 499 16.55 2.86 14.86
N CYS A 500 15.41 3.57 14.88
CA CYS A 500 14.33 3.47 13.91
C CYS A 500 14.71 4.16 12.58
N LEU A 501 15.76 3.61 11.98
CA LEU A 501 16.42 4.13 10.79
C LEU A 501 16.51 3.04 9.73
N ASP A 502 16.53 3.43 8.47
CA ASP A 502 16.88 2.57 7.36
C ASP A 502 18.37 2.16 7.38
N ALA A 503 18.79 1.41 6.36
CA ALA A 503 20.16 0.96 6.22
C ALA A 503 21.16 2.10 5.93
N ASP A 504 20.70 3.24 5.40
CA ASP A 504 21.51 4.43 5.14
C ASP A 504 21.54 5.38 6.36
N GLY A 505 20.89 5.01 7.46
CA GLY A 505 20.80 5.82 8.69
C GLY A 505 19.75 6.93 8.63
N LYS A 506 18.80 6.88 7.69
CA LYS A 506 17.70 7.86 7.60
C LYS A 506 16.48 7.37 8.39
N PRO A 507 15.68 8.27 9.00
CA PRO A 507 14.49 7.89 9.74
C PRO A 507 13.50 7.04 8.94
N LEU A 508 13.06 5.91 9.51
CA LEU A 508 12.00 5.07 8.99
C LEU A 508 10.65 5.59 9.51
N LEU A 509 10.07 6.56 8.80
CA LEU A 509 8.94 7.36 9.31
C LEU A 509 7.59 6.65 9.32
N THR A 510 7.42 5.61 8.49
CA THR A 510 6.17 4.87 8.39
C THR A 510 6.40 3.38 8.20
N ASP A 511 5.37 2.57 8.39
CA ASP A 511 5.32 1.15 8.01
C ASP A 511 4.79 0.94 6.57
N GLN A 512 4.47 -0.29 6.18
CA GLN A 512 3.91 -0.63 4.86
C GLN A 512 2.63 0.15 4.55
N ARG A 513 1.80 0.34 5.57
CA ARG A 513 0.48 0.95 5.45
C ARG A 513 0.54 2.46 5.35
N GLY A 514 1.68 3.05 5.70
CA GLY A 514 1.82 4.49 5.91
C GLY A 514 1.49 4.92 7.33
N VAL A 515 1.35 3.99 8.28
CA VAL A 515 1.19 4.30 9.70
C VAL A 515 2.52 4.86 10.21
N ALA A 516 2.47 5.99 10.91
CA ALA A 516 3.66 6.66 11.43
C ALA A 516 4.35 5.81 12.48
N ARG A 517 5.69 5.82 12.50
CA ARG A 517 6.47 5.15 13.54
C ARG A 517 7.13 6.18 14.48
N PRO A 518 7.20 5.92 15.79
CA PRO A 518 6.53 4.84 16.51
C PRO A 518 5.03 5.12 16.77
N GLN A 519 4.20 4.09 16.96
CA GLN A 519 2.84 4.21 17.53
C GLN A 519 2.77 3.86 19.02
N GLY A 520 3.84 3.26 19.57
CA GLY A 520 4.02 3.00 20.98
C GLY A 520 5.29 3.68 21.51
N SER A 521 5.99 2.98 22.40
CA SER A 521 7.23 3.47 23.02
C SER A 521 8.45 3.39 22.10
N ALA A 522 8.38 2.58 21.04
CA ALA A 522 9.44 2.33 20.09
C ALA A 522 8.87 1.90 18.74
N CYS A 523 9.71 1.74 17.72
CA CYS A 523 9.26 1.20 16.43
C CYS A 523 9.19 -0.32 16.48
N ASP A 524 8.29 -0.89 15.69
CA ASP A 524 8.15 -2.34 15.58
C ASP A 524 9.09 -2.95 14.55
N ILE A 525 9.56 -4.16 14.83
CA ILE A 525 10.30 -4.98 13.86
C ILE A 525 9.34 -5.46 12.77
N GLY A 526 9.76 -5.39 11.51
CA GLY A 526 9.00 -5.86 10.35
C GLY A 526 8.19 -4.77 9.67
N ALA A 527 7.30 -5.17 8.75
CA ALA A 527 6.58 -4.28 7.83
C ALA A 527 5.36 -3.57 8.42
N PHE A 528 5.06 -3.85 9.68
CA PHE A 528 3.83 -3.44 10.34
C PHE A 528 4.15 -2.75 11.65
N GLU A 529 3.52 -1.59 11.86
CA GLU A 529 3.55 -0.87 13.14
C GLU A 529 2.24 -1.10 13.92
N PHE A 530 2.29 -1.88 14.97
CA PHE A 530 1.18 -2.14 15.85
C PHE A 530 0.60 -0.83 16.38
N ALA A 531 -0.71 -0.66 16.15
CA ALA A 531 -1.44 0.53 16.53
C ALA A 531 -2.64 0.13 17.40
N PRO A 532 -2.96 0.88 18.46
CA PRO A 532 -4.04 0.57 19.40
C PRO A 532 -5.45 0.52 18.73
N PRO A 533 -6.49 0.06 19.47
CA PRO A 533 -7.88 0.04 19.02
C PRO A 533 -8.37 1.39 18.45
N ARG A 534 -9.31 1.34 17.49
CA ARG A 534 -9.81 2.53 16.78
C ARG A 534 -11.15 3.02 17.34
N GLY A 535 -11.27 4.33 17.56
CA GLY A 535 -12.52 4.95 18.01
C GLY A 535 -13.66 4.92 16.98
N THR A 536 -14.89 5.15 17.42
CA THR A 536 -16.12 5.06 16.58
C THR A 536 -16.14 6.03 15.40
N GLY A 537 -15.49 7.20 15.52
CA GLY A 537 -15.36 8.18 14.44
C GLY A 537 -14.54 7.67 13.24
N PHE A 538 -13.58 6.76 13.48
CA PHE A 538 -12.83 6.12 12.40
C PHE A 538 -13.74 5.22 11.55
N TRP A 539 -14.56 4.38 12.19
CA TRP A 539 -15.46 3.47 11.50
C TRP A 539 -16.58 4.21 10.77
N GLU A 540 -17.07 5.31 11.34
CA GLU A 540 -17.96 6.25 10.65
C GLU A 540 -17.33 6.82 9.38
N HIS A 541 -16.04 7.17 9.42
CA HIS A 541 -15.33 7.67 8.25
C HIS A 541 -15.24 6.62 7.13
N GLN A 542 -15.08 5.33 7.46
CA GLN A 542 -15.11 4.23 6.46
C GLN A 542 -16.46 4.15 5.76
N CYS A 543 -17.51 4.63 6.41
CA CYS A 543 -18.81 4.78 5.82
C CYS A 543 -19.03 6.16 5.21
N SER A 544 -18.19 7.18 5.24
CA SER A 544 -18.67 8.56 4.95
C SER A 544 -18.81 8.94 3.46
N GLY A 545 -18.31 8.13 2.52
CA GLY A 545 -18.22 8.49 1.08
C GLY A 545 -17.37 9.73 0.75
N LEU A 546 -16.80 10.43 1.75
CA LEU A 546 -15.99 11.64 1.61
C LEU A 546 -14.66 11.44 2.36
N GLY A 547 -13.60 11.06 1.65
CA GLY A 547 -12.25 10.90 2.22
C GLY A 547 -11.31 10.15 1.27
N TYR A 548 -9.99 10.36 1.42
CA TYR A 548 -8.96 9.91 0.46
C TYR A 548 -8.62 8.40 0.49
N VAL A 549 -9.13 7.60 1.43
CA VAL A 549 -9.06 6.11 1.43
C VAL A 549 -10.27 5.57 2.19
N GLN A 550 -11.07 4.72 1.56
CA GLN A 550 -12.15 3.96 2.19
C GLN A 550 -11.98 2.48 1.84
N LEU A 551 -12.24 1.59 2.81
CA LEU A 551 -12.64 0.23 2.47
C LEU A 551 -13.74 0.31 1.41
N THR A 552 -13.65 -0.49 0.35
CA THR A 552 -14.72 -0.52 -0.65
C THR A 552 -16.05 -0.90 0.00
N SER A 553 -17.18 -0.48 -0.59
CA SER A 553 -18.50 -0.84 -0.06
C SER A 553 -18.66 -2.36 0.14
N ALA A 554 -17.99 -3.17 -0.68
CA ALA A 554 -17.97 -4.62 -0.55
C ALA A 554 -17.16 -5.12 0.67
N GLN A 555 -15.98 -4.54 0.92
CA GLN A 555 -15.15 -4.89 2.08
C GLN A 555 -15.80 -4.47 3.40
N VAL A 556 -16.39 -3.28 3.44
CA VAL A 556 -17.16 -2.81 4.60
C VAL A 556 -18.35 -3.76 4.86
N GLN A 557 -19.04 -4.20 3.80
CA GLN A 557 -20.12 -5.18 3.92
C GLN A 557 -19.62 -6.53 4.44
N THR A 558 -18.45 -7.01 3.98
CA THR A 558 -17.87 -8.26 4.49
C THR A 558 -17.55 -8.19 5.98
N LEU A 559 -17.06 -7.05 6.48
CA LEU A 559 -16.84 -6.86 7.91
C LEU A 559 -18.17 -6.88 8.70
N PHE A 560 -19.23 -6.28 8.16
CA PHE A 560 -20.56 -6.36 8.76
C PHE A 560 -21.10 -7.79 8.80
N ASP A 561 -20.90 -8.56 7.73
CA ASP A 561 -21.30 -9.96 7.68
C ASP A 561 -20.51 -10.81 8.70
N GLN A 562 -19.22 -10.50 8.90
CA GLN A 562 -18.38 -11.15 9.92
C GLN A 562 -18.81 -10.78 11.34
N VAL A 563 -19.15 -9.52 11.61
CA VAL A 563 -19.76 -9.10 12.88
C VAL A 563 -21.06 -9.87 13.09
N ALA A 564 -21.87 -10.01 12.04
CA ALA A 564 -23.13 -10.73 12.12
C ALA A 564 -22.98 -12.24 12.35
N GLY A 565 -21.90 -12.85 11.86
CA GLY A 565 -21.57 -14.24 12.15
C GLY A 565 -20.95 -14.46 13.54
N ALA A 566 -20.24 -13.47 14.08
CA ALA A 566 -19.53 -13.58 15.35
C ALA A 566 -20.35 -13.20 16.58
N SER A 567 -21.41 -12.41 16.39
CA SER A 567 -22.37 -12.02 17.42
C SER A 567 -23.68 -12.78 17.22
N PRO A 568 -24.10 -13.61 18.19
CA PRO A 568 -25.37 -14.31 18.09
C PRO A 568 -26.60 -13.41 18.38
N ALA A 569 -26.42 -12.21 18.96
CA ALA A 569 -27.54 -11.37 19.38
C ALA A 569 -27.62 -10.01 18.66
N PHE A 570 -26.48 -9.39 18.33
CA PHE A 570 -26.46 -8.02 17.80
C PHE A 570 -27.23 -7.86 16.46
N PRO A 571 -27.11 -8.77 15.48
CA PRO A 571 -27.85 -8.67 14.21
C PRO A 571 -29.35 -8.87 14.36
N GLU A 572 -29.78 -9.59 15.41
CA GLU A 572 -31.21 -9.82 15.68
C GLU A 572 -31.87 -8.57 16.28
N CYS A 573 -31.08 -7.72 16.93
CA CYS A 573 -31.58 -6.61 17.73
C CYS A 573 -31.30 -5.22 17.12
N ALA A 574 -30.27 -5.08 16.28
CA ALA A 574 -29.88 -3.83 15.64
C ALA A 574 -29.30 -4.05 14.23
N PRO A 575 -29.46 -3.08 13.32
CA PRO A 575 -28.84 -3.16 12.01
C PRO A 575 -27.31 -3.10 12.13
N VAL A 576 -26.63 -4.03 11.45
CA VAL A 576 -25.16 -4.03 11.29
C VAL A 576 -24.85 -3.46 9.91
N GLY A 577 -24.50 -2.19 9.84
CA GLY A 577 -24.34 -1.51 8.56
C GLY A 577 -23.90 -0.04 8.67
N CYS A 578 -23.60 0.56 7.52
CA CYS A 578 -23.24 1.99 7.48
C CYS A 578 -24.37 2.93 7.94
N GLY A 579 -25.64 2.48 7.91
CA GLY A 579 -26.75 3.22 8.49
C GLY A 579 -26.60 3.44 9.99
N THR A 580 -25.99 2.49 10.70
CA THR A 580 -25.72 2.55 12.15
C THR A 580 -24.52 3.43 12.48
N LEU A 581 -23.60 3.60 11.53
CA LEU A 581 -22.39 4.42 11.69
C LEU A 581 -22.57 5.89 11.23
N ARG A 582 -23.45 6.19 10.26
CA ARG A 582 -23.69 7.54 9.66
C ARG A 582 -24.76 8.38 10.42
N LEU A 583 -24.83 9.70 10.14
CA LEU A 583 -25.65 10.72 10.85
C LEU A 583 -26.87 11.26 10.05
N PRO A 584 -27.92 11.87 10.70
CA PRO A 584 -27.92 12.54 12.01
C PRO A 584 -28.65 11.77 13.13
N THR A 585 -27.92 11.44 14.19
CA THR A 585 -28.49 11.02 15.48
C THR A 585 -29.25 12.21 16.09
N PRO A 586 -30.55 12.10 16.39
CA PRO A 586 -31.21 13.08 17.25
C PRO A 586 -30.43 13.19 18.56
N LYS A 587 -30.18 14.39 19.09
CA LYS A 587 -29.37 14.59 20.32
C LYS A 587 -29.80 13.68 21.49
N ASN A 588 -31.05 13.23 21.50
CA ASN A 588 -31.69 12.45 22.56
C ASN A 588 -31.82 10.94 22.31
N ASP A 589 -31.40 10.41 21.15
CA ASP A 589 -31.48 8.97 20.89
C ASP A 589 -30.27 8.24 21.48
N MET A 590 -30.43 7.66 22.68
CA MET A 590 -29.35 6.95 23.36
C MET A 590 -29.15 5.54 22.85
N ARG A 591 -30.20 4.92 22.29
CA ARG A 591 -30.13 3.56 21.76
C ARG A 591 -29.23 3.52 20.53
N LEU A 592 -29.46 4.41 19.57
CA LEU A 592 -28.64 4.50 18.36
C LEU A 592 -27.16 4.82 18.67
N LYS A 593 -26.88 5.61 19.70
CA LYS A 593 -25.49 5.89 20.13
C LYS A 593 -24.81 4.67 20.75
N ALA A 594 -25.55 3.88 21.52
CA ALA A 594 -25.04 2.64 22.11
C ALA A 594 -24.80 1.58 21.02
N GLU A 595 -25.73 1.41 20.08
CA GLU A 595 -25.57 0.54 18.90
C GLU A 595 -24.35 0.91 18.06
N ARG A 596 -24.15 2.20 17.79
CA ARG A 596 -22.97 2.70 17.07
C ARG A 596 -21.66 2.35 17.79
N SER A 597 -21.64 2.49 19.11
CA SER A 597 -20.45 2.24 19.92
C SER A 597 -20.15 0.75 20.04
N LEU A 598 -21.19 -0.08 20.19
CA LEU A 598 -21.10 -1.54 20.15
C LEU A 598 -20.62 -2.04 18.79
N LEU A 599 -21.10 -1.48 17.69
CA LEU A 599 -20.62 -1.82 16.35
C LEU A 599 -19.13 -1.49 16.18
N GLY A 600 -18.67 -0.34 16.67
CA GLY A 600 -17.24 -0.01 16.70
C GLY A 600 -16.41 -1.01 17.52
N PHE A 601 -16.95 -1.49 18.64
CA PHE A 601 -16.30 -2.49 19.50
C PHE A 601 -16.18 -3.84 18.78
N TRP A 602 -17.27 -4.31 18.19
CA TRP A 602 -17.27 -5.51 17.36
C TRP A 602 -16.31 -5.40 16.17
N LEU A 603 -16.26 -4.26 15.49
CA LEU A 603 -15.30 -4.04 14.39
C LEU A 603 -13.85 -4.08 14.87
N ASN A 604 -13.53 -3.55 16.06
CA ASN A 604 -12.18 -3.67 16.63
C ASN A 604 -11.82 -5.12 16.99
N LEU A 605 -12.78 -5.93 17.43
CA LEU A 605 -12.56 -7.36 17.71
C LEU A 605 -12.39 -8.17 16.43
N ILE A 606 -13.26 -7.97 15.43
CA ILE A 606 -13.22 -8.70 14.14
C ILE A 606 -11.97 -8.34 13.34
N THR A 607 -11.48 -7.10 13.47
CA THR A 607 -10.23 -6.66 12.81
C THR A 607 -8.98 -6.87 13.64
N GLY A 608 -9.05 -7.62 14.75
CA GLY A 608 -7.89 -8.00 15.57
C GLY A 608 -7.25 -6.86 16.38
N ARG A 609 -7.80 -5.64 16.31
CA ARG A 609 -7.29 -4.45 17.02
C ARG A 609 -7.51 -4.49 18.52
N MET A 610 -8.34 -5.40 18.98
CA MET A 610 -8.65 -5.65 20.37
C MET A 610 -8.93 -7.15 20.55
N THR A 611 -8.54 -7.71 21.69
CA THR A 611 -8.88 -9.10 22.03
C THR A 611 -9.90 -9.13 23.16
N ARG A 612 -10.70 -10.20 23.24
CA ARG A 612 -11.68 -10.39 24.32
C ARG A 612 -11.02 -10.48 25.71
N GLY A 613 -9.78 -10.93 25.79
CA GLY A 613 -9.04 -11.03 27.05
C GLY A 613 -8.46 -9.71 27.56
N ARG A 614 -8.58 -8.60 26.81
CA ARG A 614 -8.04 -7.30 27.20
C ARG A 614 -8.64 -6.87 28.55
N PRO A 615 -7.84 -6.63 29.59
CA PRO A 615 -8.34 -6.09 30.85
C PRO A 615 -8.94 -4.70 30.65
N ILE A 616 -10.00 -4.39 31.39
CA ILE A 616 -10.61 -3.07 31.38
C ILE A 616 -10.78 -2.60 32.82
N ASP A 617 -10.55 -1.31 33.05
CA ASP A 617 -10.76 -0.67 34.35
C ASP A 617 -11.75 0.47 34.19
N LEU A 618 -13.04 0.12 34.26
CA LEU A 618 -14.15 1.06 34.12
C LEU A 618 -15.15 0.92 35.28
N PRO A 619 -14.72 0.96 36.55
CA PRO A 619 -15.56 0.64 37.71
C PRO A 619 -16.71 1.62 37.92
N ALA A 620 -16.61 2.82 37.33
CA ALA A 620 -17.71 3.79 37.31
C ALA A 620 -18.84 3.39 36.32
N LEU A 621 -18.57 2.46 35.41
CA LEU A 621 -19.45 2.09 34.30
C LEU A 621 -19.83 0.60 34.28
N THR A 622 -18.91 -0.31 34.62
CA THR A 622 -19.13 -1.77 34.59
C THR A 622 -18.26 -2.50 35.63
N ASN A 623 -18.70 -3.70 36.03
CA ASN A 623 -17.92 -4.63 36.85
C ASN A 623 -17.14 -5.66 36.01
N ALA A 624 -17.24 -5.60 34.67
CA ALA A 624 -16.49 -6.48 33.79
C ALA A 624 -14.98 -6.24 33.95
N ALA A 625 -14.22 -7.32 34.06
CA ALA A 625 -12.77 -7.29 34.21
C ALA A 625 -12.06 -7.36 32.84
N THR A 626 -12.76 -7.81 31.79
CA THR A 626 -12.21 -7.91 30.43
C THR A 626 -13.13 -7.30 29.38
N ALA A 627 -12.55 -6.95 28.23
CA ALA A 627 -13.28 -6.48 27.06
C ALA A 627 -14.32 -7.50 26.57
N GLY A 628 -14.06 -8.81 26.71
CA GLY A 628 -15.02 -9.85 26.36
C GLY A 628 -16.23 -9.90 27.29
N GLU A 629 -16.01 -9.68 28.59
CA GLU A 629 -17.09 -9.57 29.58
C GLU A 629 -17.90 -8.29 29.37
N ALA A 630 -17.23 -7.15 29.16
CA ALA A 630 -17.93 -5.90 28.83
C ALA A 630 -18.64 -5.95 27.50
N LEU A 631 -18.10 -6.64 26.49
CA LEU A 631 -18.78 -6.85 25.22
C LEU A 631 -20.10 -7.57 25.44
N ALA A 632 -20.10 -8.66 26.21
CA ALA A 632 -21.32 -9.40 26.54
C ALA A 632 -22.31 -8.52 27.32
N GLU A 633 -21.85 -7.71 28.28
CA GLU A 633 -22.70 -6.77 29.03
C GLU A 633 -23.33 -5.69 28.14
N VAL A 634 -22.51 -5.05 27.29
CA VAL A 634 -22.96 -4.02 26.35
C VAL A 634 -23.94 -4.61 25.34
N GLU A 635 -23.65 -5.80 24.80
CA GLU A 635 -24.52 -6.48 23.84
C GLU A 635 -25.86 -6.88 24.46
N MET A 636 -25.85 -7.46 25.66
CA MET A 636 -27.09 -7.76 26.40
C MET A 636 -27.93 -6.50 26.67
N THR A 637 -27.28 -5.39 27.02
CA THR A 637 -27.97 -4.13 27.34
C THR A 637 -28.52 -3.46 26.08
N VAL A 638 -27.71 -3.37 25.02
CA VAL A 638 -28.12 -2.78 23.74
C VAL A 638 -29.23 -3.61 23.11
N CYS A 639 -29.15 -4.94 23.15
CA CYS A 639 -30.18 -5.81 22.57
C CYS A 639 -31.45 -5.97 23.40
N ASN A 640 -31.49 -5.48 24.64
CA ASN A 640 -32.71 -5.53 25.46
C ASN A 640 -33.70 -4.42 25.00
N PRO A 641 -34.90 -4.76 24.48
CA PRO A 641 -35.87 -3.77 24.01
C PRO A 641 -36.42 -2.88 25.14
N ASN A 642 -36.30 -3.30 26.39
CA ASN A 642 -36.77 -2.58 27.57
C ASN A 642 -35.65 -1.81 28.31
N ALA A 643 -34.42 -1.77 27.78
CA ALA A 643 -33.32 -1.06 28.41
C ALA A 643 -33.65 0.44 28.60
N SER A 644 -33.37 0.96 29.79
CA SER A 644 -33.64 2.37 30.09
C SER A 644 -32.64 3.29 29.36
N ARG A 645 -32.98 4.58 29.28
CA ARG A 645 -32.06 5.59 28.72
C ARG A 645 -30.73 5.66 29.49
N GLY A 646 -30.76 5.37 30.80
CA GLY A 646 -29.57 5.30 31.65
C GLY A 646 -28.71 4.10 31.29
N ASP A 647 -29.30 2.91 31.20
CA ASP A 647 -28.58 1.66 30.86
C ASP A 647 -27.93 1.75 29.48
N LEU A 648 -28.64 2.29 28.49
CA LEU A 648 -28.10 2.54 27.15
C LEU A 648 -26.98 3.59 27.17
N GLY A 649 -27.05 4.56 28.07
CA GLY A 649 -25.97 5.54 28.29
C GLY A 649 -24.72 4.89 28.85
N THR A 650 -24.87 4.05 29.88
CA THR A 650 -23.77 3.28 30.45
C THR A 650 -23.17 2.32 29.41
N ALA A 651 -23.98 1.57 28.67
CA ALA A 651 -23.50 0.66 27.62
C ALA A 651 -22.72 1.38 26.51
N LYS A 652 -23.20 2.56 26.08
CA LYS A 652 -22.47 3.44 25.16
C LYS A 652 -21.12 3.86 25.77
N GLU A 653 -21.11 4.34 27.00
CA GLU A 653 -19.90 4.84 27.67
C GLU A 653 -18.86 3.74 27.89
N ILE A 654 -19.28 2.52 28.24
CA ILE A 654 -18.42 1.32 28.30
C ILE A 654 -17.77 1.08 26.94
N ALA A 655 -18.58 0.96 25.88
CA ALA A 655 -18.08 0.66 24.55
C ALA A 655 -17.19 1.77 23.98
N GLU A 656 -17.52 3.04 24.20
CA GLU A 656 -16.68 4.18 23.79
C GLU A 656 -15.37 4.22 24.57
N ALA A 657 -15.40 4.02 25.88
CA ALA A 657 -14.19 3.99 26.68
C ALA A 657 -13.25 2.87 26.20
N ILE A 658 -13.77 1.68 25.95
CA ILE A 658 -12.98 0.55 25.45
C ILE A 658 -12.42 0.81 24.03
N ASN A 659 -13.24 1.39 23.14
CA ASN A 659 -12.84 1.75 21.78
C ASN A 659 -11.81 2.89 21.72
N ASN A 660 -11.81 3.77 22.73
CA ASN A 660 -10.98 4.98 22.76
C ASN A 660 -9.81 4.92 23.76
N GLN A 661 -9.72 3.91 24.62
CA GLN A 661 -8.60 3.74 25.55
C GLN A 661 -7.36 3.21 24.80
N GLY A 662 -6.25 3.94 24.91
CA GLY A 662 -4.89 3.48 24.61
C GLY A 662 -4.10 3.18 25.91
N GLU A 663 -3.33 2.08 25.86
CA GLU A 663 -2.23 1.63 26.74
C GLU A 663 -2.46 1.37 28.25
N ASP A 664 -1.61 0.52 28.86
CA ASP A 664 -1.76 -0.17 30.17
C ASP A 664 -1.38 0.66 31.44
N MET A 665 -1.21 1.99 31.32
CA MET A 665 -0.84 2.89 32.43
C MET A 665 -1.44 4.29 32.26
N GLU A 666 -2.02 4.85 33.33
CA GLU A 666 -2.46 6.24 33.40
C GLU A 666 -1.76 7.00 34.54
N LEU A 667 -1.34 8.25 34.27
CA LEU A 667 -0.80 9.17 35.27
C LEU A 667 -1.58 10.49 35.23
N VAL A 668 -2.24 10.84 36.34
CA VAL A 668 -3.13 11.99 36.42
C VAL A 668 -2.67 12.95 37.52
N SER A 669 -2.79 14.26 37.28
CA SER A 669 -2.60 15.29 38.31
C SER A 669 -3.95 15.89 38.71
N ALA A 670 -4.12 16.24 39.98
CA ALA A 670 -5.35 16.88 40.47
C ALA A 670 -5.57 18.30 39.91
N GLU A 671 -4.49 18.95 39.46
CA GLU A 671 -4.52 20.28 38.85
C GLU A 671 -3.49 20.35 37.70
N SER A 672 -3.91 20.83 36.52
CA SER A 672 -3.02 20.99 35.35
C SER A 672 -2.35 22.37 35.28
N SER A 673 -2.81 23.33 36.10
CA SER A 673 -2.15 24.61 36.28
C SER A 673 -2.48 25.24 37.63
N THR A 674 -1.56 26.01 38.20
CA THR A 674 -1.77 26.71 39.47
C THR A 674 -0.98 28.02 39.55
N THR A 675 -1.38 28.91 40.48
CA THR A 675 -0.65 30.14 40.79
C THR A 675 0.01 30.04 42.16
N VAL A 676 1.29 30.41 42.25
CA VAL A 676 2.13 30.26 43.45
C VAL A 676 2.84 31.59 43.76
N GLN A 677 3.08 31.88 45.04
CA GLN A 677 3.84 33.06 45.44
C GLN A 677 5.35 32.77 45.42
N PRO A 678 6.20 33.75 45.07
CA PRO A 678 7.65 33.59 45.22
C PRO A 678 8.02 33.21 46.67
N GLY A 679 9.01 32.35 46.83
CA GLY A 679 9.51 31.90 48.14
C GLY A 679 8.66 30.86 48.86
N THR A 680 7.67 30.26 48.18
CA THR A 680 6.76 29.28 48.80
C THR A 680 6.96 27.86 48.25
N PHE A 681 6.58 26.88 49.06
CA PHE A 681 6.45 25.49 48.64
C PHE A 681 5.02 25.21 48.21
N ARG A 682 4.83 24.47 47.11
CA ARG A 682 3.53 24.00 46.67
C ARG A 682 3.55 22.50 46.38
N ALA A 683 2.69 21.78 47.07
CA ALA A 683 2.48 20.36 46.85
C ALA A 683 1.35 20.13 45.84
N PHE A 684 1.52 19.12 45.00
CA PHE A 684 0.55 18.63 44.03
C PHE A 684 0.33 17.14 44.25
N THR A 685 -0.94 16.74 44.31
CA THR A 685 -1.31 15.32 44.36
C THR A 685 -1.44 14.79 42.94
N LEU A 686 -0.76 13.67 42.69
CA LEU A 686 -0.87 12.88 41.49
C LEU A 686 -1.32 11.46 41.83
N ALA A 687 -1.88 10.78 40.83
CA ALA A 687 -2.33 9.41 40.89
C ALA A 687 -1.73 8.63 39.72
N VAL A 688 -1.04 7.52 40.00
CA VAL A 688 -0.70 6.52 38.99
C VAL A 688 -1.69 5.36 39.11
N VAL A 689 -2.20 4.90 37.97
CA VAL A 689 -3.17 3.82 37.87
C VAL A 689 -2.54 2.67 37.08
N ASN A 690 -2.57 1.46 37.66
CA ASN A 690 -2.17 0.25 36.93
C ASN A 690 -3.33 -0.27 36.09
N MET A 691 -3.25 -0.09 34.78
CA MET A 691 -4.27 -0.58 33.84
C MET A 691 -3.84 -1.91 33.17
N SER A 692 -2.74 -2.53 33.64
CA SER A 692 -2.27 -3.85 33.19
C SER A 692 -2.87 -5.00 34.03
N PRO A 693 -2.93 -6.24 33.49
CA PRO A 693 -3.43 -7.42 34.21
C PRO A 693 -2.49 -7.93 35.32
N ASP A 694 -1.23 -7.51 35.32
CA ASP A 694 -0.24 -7.95 36.31
C ASP A 694 -0.09 -6.93 37.44
N VAL A 695 0.36 -7.39 38.61
CA VAL A 695 0.79 -6.49 39.69
C VAL A 695 2.06 -5.77 39.26
N ARG A 696 2.02 -4.43 39.20
CA ARG A 696 3.13 -3.60 38.71
C ARG A 696 3.79 -2.77 39.80
N ASN A 697 5.05 -2.42 39.55
CA ASN A 697 5.81 -1.49 40.36
C ASN A 697 6.20 -0.30 39.48
N TYR A 698 5.95 0.92 39.94
CA TYR A 698 6.23 2.13 39.20
C TYR A 698 7.30 2.96 39.88
N ASP A 699 8.37 3.25 39.15
CA ASP A 699 9.36 4.27 39.49
C ASP A 699 8.81 5.65 39.16
N LEU A 700 8.98 6.60 40.07
CA LEU A 700 8.49 7.96 39.92
C LEU A 700 9.67 8.93 39.83
N THR A 701 9.67 9.77 38.80
CA THR A 701 10.67 10.83 38.60
C THR A 701 10.00 12.18 38.38
N SER A 702 10.66 13.26 38.77
CA SER A 702 10.13 14.61 38.59
C SER A 702 11.22 15.56 38.15
N GLN A 703 10.86 16.46 37.24
CA GLN A 703 11.69 17.56 36.79
C GLN A 703 10.85 18.84 36.80
N GLY A 704 11.47 20.00 37.00
CA GLY A 704 10.72 21.25 36.87
C GLY A 704 11.64 22.44 36.66
N THR A 705 11.02 23.56 36.30
CA THR A 705 11.70 24.87 36.15
C THR A 705 12.40 25.29 37.45
N TRP A 706 11.84 24.91 38.59
CA TRP A 706 12.42 25.10 39.90
C TRP A 706 12.57 23.76 40.63
N PRO A 707 13.31 23.70 41.76
CA PRO A 707 13.53 22.45 42.48
C PRO A 707 12.22 21.74 42.83
N VAL A 708 12.14 20.46 42.49
CA VAL A 708 10.98 19.59 42.74
C VAL A 708 11.41 18.34 43.50
N SER A 709 10.59 17.88 44.43
CA SER A 709 10.80 16.63 45.18
C SER A 709 9.55 15.74 45.14
N LEU A 710 9.74 14.44 45.00
CA LEU A 710 8.68 13.42 45.01
C LEU A 710 8.61 12.66 46.33
N SER A 711 7.39 12.29 46.74
CA SER A 711 7.15 11.37 47.84
C SER A 711 5.87 10.55 47.62
N PRO A 712 5.96 9.20 47.53
CA PRO A 712 7.18 8.39 47.39
C PRO A 712 7.85 8.52 46.01
N ALA A 713 9.07 7.97 45.87
CA ALA A 713 9.79 7.87 44.58
C ALA A 713 9.53 6.53 43.84
N ARG A 714 8.82 5.60 44.48
CA ARG A 714 8.42 4.32 43.90
C ARG A 714 7.09 3.87 44.51
N VAL A 715 6.22 3.33 43.67
CA VAL A 715 4.98 2.64 44.06
C VAL A 715 5.18 1.16 43.80
N ASN A 716 4.94 0.30 44.80
CA ASN A 716 5.12 -1.14 44.66
C ASN A 716 3.81 -1.89 44.87
N GLY A 717 3.68 -3.01 44.16
CA GLY A 717 2.60 -3.96 44.39
C GLY A 717 1.24 -3.43 43.96
N LEU A 718 1.20 -2.53 42.97
CA LEU A 718 -0.05 -1.98 42.48
C LEU A 718 -0.74 -3.04 41.63
N GLY A 719 -1.79 -3.67 42.14
CA GLY A 719 -2.57 -4.66 41.41
C GLY A 719 -3.39 -4.05 40.28
N PRO A 720 -4.02 -4.87 39.42
CA PRO A 720 -4.86 -4.41 38.33
C PRO A 720 -5.97 -3.46 38.83
N GLY A 721 -6.11 -2.30 38.19
CA GLY A 721 -7.08 -1.25 38.54
C GLY A 721 -6.80 -0.51 39.86
N GLN A 722 -5.69 -0.78 40.53
CA GLN A 722 -5.33 -0.07 41.76
C GLN A 722 -4.70 1.28 41.46
N ILE A 723 -5.03 2.25 42.32
CA ILE A 723 -4.53 3.63 42.25
C ILE A 723 -3.56 3.87 43.41
N ALA A 724 -2.39 4.42 43.10
CA ALA A 724 -1.48 4.95 44.09
C ALA A 724 -1.42 6.47 43.99
N LEU A 725 -1.76 7.13 45.10
CA LEU A 725 -1.56 8.56 45.24
C LEU A 725 -0.14 8.86 45.70
N PHE A 726 0.44 9.89 45.12
CA PHE A 726 1.74 10.40 45.52
C PHE A 726 1.79 11.92 45.35
N THR A 727 2.77 12.53 45.99
CA THR A 727 2.88 13.99 46.03
C THR A 727 4.19 14.42 45.39
N THR A 728 4.11 15.43 44.53
CA THR A 728 5.28 16.20 44.11
C THR A 728 5.22 17.58 44.74
N THR A 729 6.34 18.08 45.24
CA THR A 729 6.44 19.39 45.91
C THR A 729 7.43 20.26 45.17
N LEU A 730 6.96 21.41 44.71
CA LEU A 730 7.74 22.46 44.07
C LEU A 730 8.19 23.48 45.10
N PHE A 731 9.43 23.95 44.99
CA PHE A 731 9.89 25.17 45.66
C PHE A 731 10.12 26.29 44.65
N VAL A 732 9.42 27.41 44.78
CA VAL A 732 9.63 28.60 43.94
C VAL A 732 10.57 29.57 44.65
N PRO A 733 11.76 29.89 44.10
CA PRO A 733 12.66 30.89 44.67
C PRO A 733 12.02 32.28 44.78
N GLY A 734 12.47 33.06 45.78
CA GLY A 734 11.89 34.37 46.11
C GLY A 734 12.03 35.45 45.03
N ASP A 735 12.94 35.26 44.08
CA ASP A 735 13.23 36.18 42.96
C ASP A 735 12.47 35.84 41.67
N SER A 736 11.65 34.80 41.66
CA SER A 736 10.99 34.26 40.45
C SER A 736 9.68 34.99 40.06
N THR A 737 9.56 36.30 40.32
CA THR A 737 8.32 37.08 40.09
C THR A 737 7.92 37.15 38.62
N ASN A 738 6.63 36.98 38.31
CA ASN A 738 6.05 37.00 36.95
C ASN A 738 6.66 35.99 35.97
N GLN A 739 7.25 34.91 36.50
CA GLN A 739 7.74 33.81 35.68
C GLN A 739 6.67 32.72 35.51
N ILE A 740 6.74 32.04 34.38
CA ILE A 740 5.97 30.83 34.11
C ILE A 740 6.96 29.67 34.16
N GLY A 741 6.62 28.65 34.95
CA GLY A 741 7.37 27.41 35.02
C GLY A 741 6.47 26.21 34.85
N GLU A 742 7.08 25.04 34.91
CA GLU A 742 6.42 23.75 34.76
C GLU A 742 7.03 22.74 35.71
N VAL A 743 6.20 21.81 36.17
CA VAL A 743 6.60 20.59 36.84
C VAL A 743 6.15 19.42 35.98
N LEU A 744 7.12 18.60 35.57
CA LEU A 744 6.92 17.33 34.88
C LEU A 744 7.12 16.20 35.89
N VAL A 745 6.20 15.25 35.90
CA VAL A 745 6.26 14.06 36.74
C VAL A 745 6.06 12.85 35.86
N THR A 746 6.97 11.88 35.92
CA THR A 746 6.90 10.66 35.12
C THR A 746 6.79 9.43 36.02
N ALA A 747 5.84 8.55 35.73
CA ALA A 747 5.75 7.21 36.30
C ALA A 747 6.21 6.18 35.26
N SER A 748 7.03 5.21 35.65
CA SER A 748 7.58 4.19 34.75
C SER A 748 7.56 2.79 35.37
N ASP A 749 7.00 1.79 34.69
CA ASP A 749 7.23 0.37 35.00
C ASP A 749 8.42 -0.11 34.19
N ASN A 750 9.59 -0.14 34.82
CA ASN A 750 10.81 -0.60 34.18
C ASN A 750 10.90 -2.13 34.06
N ASN A 751 9.92 -2.86 34.60
CA ASN A 751 9.83 -4.33 34.53
C ASN A 751 8.74 -4.81 33.56
N SER A 752 7.94 -3.91 32.97
CA SER A 752 7.07 -4.28 31.83
C SER A 752 7.90 -4.38 30.55
N ALA A 753 7.40 -5.18 29.61
CA ALA A 753 7.99 -5.32 28.28
C ALA A 753 6.90 -5.00 27.24
N PRO A 754 6.96 -3.82 26.61
CA PRO A 754 7.97 -2.76 26.78
C PRO A 754 7.83 -2.00 28.13
N PRO A 755 8.89 -1.32 28.62
CA PRO A 755 8.82 -0.47 29.79
C PRO A 755 7.79 0.65 29.61
N LEU A 756 6.74 0.63 30.41
CA LEU A 756 5.64 1.59 30.32
C LEU A 756 6.06 2.88 31.01
N ALA A 757 5.82 4.05 30.41
CA ALA A 757 6.06 5.34 31.07
C ALA A 757 5.01 6.40 30.70
N ARG A 758 4.64 7.23 31.68
CA ARG A 758 3.68 8.34 31.52
C ARG A 758 4.16 9.58 32.22
N THR A 759 3.99 10.73 31.57
CA THR A 759 4.39 12.04 32.12
C THR A 759 3.20 12.98 32.24
N ALA A 760 3.00 13.54 33.44
CA ALA A 760 2.04 14.60 33.71
C ALA A 760 2.76 15.95 33.86
N ALA A 761 2.20 16.99 33.26
CA ALA A 761 2.72 18.36 33.32
C ALA A 761 1.78 19.27 34.11
N ILE A 762 2.35 20.06 35.02
CA ILE A 762 1.63 21.06 35.82
C ILE A 762 2.25 22.42 35.57
N ARG A 763 1.46 23.33 34.99
CA ARG A 763 1.91 24.69 34.68
C ARG A 763 1.82 25.60 35.90
N ILE A 764 2.88 26.38 36.15
CA ILE A 764 3.01 27.23 37.32
C ILE A 764 3.11 28.68 36.91
N LEU A 765 2.24 29.51 37.48
CA LEU A 765 2.27 30.97 37.33
C LEU A 765 2.75 31.59 38.65
N VAL A 766 3.84 32.34 38.63
CA VAL A 766 4.35 33.00 39.85
C VAL A 766 3.85 34.44 39.91
N SER A 767 2.99 34.75 40.88
CA SER A 767 2.44 36.10 41.06
C SER A 767 2.52 36.58 42.50
N ASN A 768 2.75 37.88 42.67
CA ASN A 768 2.72 38.52 43.98
C ASN A 768 1.28 38.84 44.38
N PRO A 769 0.90 38.69 45.66
CA PRO A 769 -0.43 39.05 46.16
C PRO A 769 -0.76 40.54 46.04
N ALA A 770 0.17 41.40 45.61
CA ALA A 770 -0.04 42.83 45.46
C ALA A 770 -0.72 43.25 44.13
N ASP A 771 -0.84 42.36 43.14
CA ASP A 771 -1.40 42.72 41.81
C ASP A 771 -2.90 42.41 41.65
N SER A 772 -3.61 42.05 42.72
CA SER A 772 -5.07 41.82 42.70
C SER A 772 -5.90 42.96 43.30
N ILE A 773 -5.59 44.22 42.98
CA ILE A 773 -6.59 45.31 43.07
C ILE A 773 -6.50 46.19 41.81
N GLY A 774 -7.12 45.72 40.73
CA GLY A 774 -7.39 46.48 39.52
C GLY A 774 -8.87 46.49 39.20
N GLY A 775 -9.70 47.04 40.08
CA GLY A 775 -11.11 47.28 39.82
C GLY A 775 -11.27 48.15 38.56
N GLY A 776 -11.70 47.52 37.46
CA GLY A 776 -12.00 48.19 36.21
C GLY A 776 -13.09 49.24 36.41
N LYS A 777 -12.71 50.51 36.47
CA LYS A 777 -13.62 51.60 36.11
C LYS A 777 -13.81 51.56 34.61
N VAL A 778 -14.95 51.00 34.18
CA VAL A 778 -15.53 51.29 32.86
C VAL A 778 -15.66 52.80 32.74
N ARG A 779 -14.90 53.42 31.83
CA ARG A 779 -15.20 54.78 31.35
C ARG A 779 -15.95 54.68 30.03
N PRO A 780 -17.01 55.48 29.82
CA PRO A 780 -17.85 55.41 28.64
C PRO A 780 -17.14 56.05 27.45
N ILE A 781 -17.45 55.53 26.27
CA ILE A 781 -17.13 56.14 24.96
C ILE A 781 -17.84 57.49 24.86
N PRO A 782 -17.15 58.56 24.40
CA PRO A 782 -17.79 59.57 23.58
C PRO A 782 -17.09 59.74 22.23
N ARG A 783 -17.95 59.89 21.23
CA ARG A 783 -17.69 60.13 19.80
C ARG A 783 -16.78 61.35 19.56
N ARG A 784 -15.78 61.19 18.70
CA ARG A 784 -15.77 61.75 17.35
C ARG A 784 -14.66 61.11 16.51
#